data_AF-A0A0J5WHR6-F1
#
_entry.id   AF-A0A0J5WHR6-F1
#
_cell.length_a   1.000
_cell.length_b   1.000
_cell.length_c   1.000
_cell.angle_alpha   90.00
_cell.angle_beta   90.00
_cell.angle_gamma   90.00
#
_symmetry.space_group_name_H-M   'P 1'
#
loop_
_entity.id
_entity.type
_entity.pdbx_description
1 polymer ?
#
loop_
_entity_poly.entity_id
_entity_poly.type
_entity_poly.pdbx_seq_one_letter_code
_entity_poly.pdbx_strand_id
1 'polypeptide(L)'
;TNSAVTSLSTSTSTGLSSTNSAITSLSTSTSTGLSSTNSSVTSLSTSTSTGLSSANSSITSLSTSTSTGISSLSTGLSSTDSSVTSLSTSTSTGLSSANSSITSLSTSTSTGISSLSTGLSSTDSSVTSLSTSTSTGISSLSTGLSSTNSAVTSLSTSTSTVVGSLSTGLSTTNSNVTSLSTATSTSIGSLSTGLSSTTSSITSLSTSTSTIVGSLSTGLSSTNSNLTSLSTATSTGISSLSTGLSSIASNNGNLGNSTAGALGGGATYNPTTGTISAPSYVTYNGDGSTTVNNNVGSAIDNINAHGIKYFHANSTAPDSQALGVDSVAIGPNAIAKVDGSIALGAGSVSDRATVPASGIIRNGSASIPFNTTDQTLLGAVSVGDAASKTYRQITNVADGTGQQDAVTVRQLAGALQSFAVTTTKYFHANSTAVDSLAVGAESVAVGPTTVVNGDNGVGIGNGAIVDATAPGGVAIGQAASSAQADAIALGSGATATGAQSVAQGANAVAASVGSVAIGSGARSNATDALALGAGASATLANSVALGAGSLTTVGALTNYIAYGLSTPQSSAGEVNVGNRQITGLAAGKNGSDAVNVSQLDSVANQLTTLITQRTSNLGSYTTNPIGTNVTPGSTGANSSAGGSGAVASGSNSTAVGNGSLASGNGSTAIGVGSTASGGNSTAIGTGSNDGGRSNVVAVGSADSARQVVNVAAGTQGTDAVNVNQLNAVSNQFTQSLNTVNNQLTQMQQQIQQTDSMAREGIAATAAIASIPHMDRDSNFAMGVGTASFLGQKAMAVGVQARITENLKATLNGGFSGSQRVVGGGMLYQWK
;
A
#
# COMPACT_ATOMS: atom_id res chain seq x y z
N THR A 1 -69.98 -148.50 -16.36
CA THR A 1 -69.32 -149.81 -16.63
C THR A 1 -67.89 -149.70 -16.16
N ASN A 2 -67.41 -150.62 -15.32
CA ASN A 2 -66.07 -150.54 -14.68
C ASN A 2 -64.98 -151.24 -15.52
N SER A 3 -64.99 -151.00 -16.83
CA SER A 3 -64.09 -151.67 -17.79
C SER A 3 -63.63 -150.67 -18.85
N ALA A 4 -62.33 -150.64 -19.16
CA ALA A 4 -61.72 -149.74 -20.15
C ALA A 4 -62.33 -149.97 -21.54
N VAL A 5 -62.90 -148.91 -22.13
CA VAL A 5 -63.55 -148.93 -23.45
C VAL A 5 -62.67 -148.15 -24.44
N THR A 6 -62.12 -148.85 -25.43
CA THR A 6 -61.14 -148.30 -26.39
C THR A 6 -61.77 -147.35 -27.41
N SER A 7 -63.05 -147.52 -27.75
CA SER A 7 -63.84 -146.64 -28.64
C SER A 7 -65.33 -146.92 -28.48
N LEU A 8 -66.19 -145.88 -28.39
CA LEU A 8 -67.62 -146.04 -28.07
C LEU A 8 -68.57 -145.98 -29.28
N SER A 9 -68.19 -145.39 -30.42
CA SER A 9 -69.04 -145.35 -31.65
C SER A 9 -68.28 -144.88 -32.92
N THR A 10 -68.65 -145.42 -34.09
CA THR A 10 -68.23 -144.97 -35.44
C THR A 10 -69.32 -144.14 -36.17
N SER A 11 -70.38 -143.71 -35.47
CA SER A 11 -71.44 -142.85 -36.01
C SER A 11 -72.02 -141.94 -34.91
N THR A 12 -72.62 -140.82 -35.29
CA THR A 12 -73.15 -139.73 -34.43
C THR A 12 -73.63 -140.20 -33.06
N SER A 13 -72.82 -139.98 -32.02
CA SER A 13 -73.19 -140.27 -30.63
C SER A 13 -73.83 -139.03 -30.01
N THR A 14 -75.16 -139.00 -29.97
CA THR A 14 -75.93 -138.03 -29.17
C THR A 14 -76.34 -138.72 -27.86
N GLY A 15 -75.95 -138.17 -26.71
CA GLY A 15 -76.56 -138.54 -25.42
C GLY A 15 -75.69 -139.12 -24.29
N LEU A 16 -74.37 -138.88 -24.25
CA LEU A 16 -73.53 -139.31 -23.11
C LEU A 16 -73.10 -138.12 -22.24
N SER A 17 -73.81 -137.87 -21.13
CA SER A 17 -73.63 -136.66 -20.30
C SER A 17 -72.53 -136.75 -19.23
N SER A 18 -72.02 -137.95 -18.91
CA SER A 18 -70.90 -138.15 -17.96
C SER A 18 -70.28 -139.53 -18.13
N THR A 19 -68.95 -139.63 -18.09
CA THR A 19 -68.21 -140.92 -18.09
C THR A 19 -67.09 -140.92 -17.05
N ASN A 20 -66.98 -142.00 -16.27
CA ASN A 20 -66.05 -142.13 -15.15
C ASN A 20 -64.99 -143.23 -15.39
N SER A 21 -64.60 -143.45 -16.64
CA SER A 21 -63.64 -144.50 -17.05
C SER A 21 -62.67 -143.94 -18.09
N ALA A 22 -61.42 -144.42 -18.12
CA ALA A 22 -60.43 -144.02 -19.11
C ALA A 22 -60.91 -144.37 -20.53
N ILE A 23 -61.10 -143.35 -21.37
CA ILE A 23 -61.50 -143.46 -22.77
C ILE A 23 -60.33 -142.97 -23.64
N THR A 24 -59.86 -143.81 -24.55
CA THR A 24 -58.76 -143.48 -25.47
C THR A 24 -59.21 -142.55 -26.60
N SER A 25 -60.40 -142.78 -27.19
CA SER A 25 -61.08 -141.83 -28.10
C SER A 25 -62.62 -142.01 -28.10
N LEU A 26 -63.37 -140.91 -28.26
CA LEU A 26 -64.84 -140.91 -28.12
C LEU A 26 -65.61 -141.06 -29.45
N SER A 27 -65.11 -140.52 -30.57
CA SER A 27 -65.75 -140.62 -31.90
C SER A 27 -64.81 -140.21 -33.05
N THR A 28 -65.00 -140.80 -34.23
CA THR A 28 -64.37 -140.40 -35.52
C THR A 28 -65.25 -139.44 -36.36
N SER A 29 -66.35 -138.93 -35.80
CA SER A 29 -67.30 -138.01 -36.45
C SER A 29 -67.98 -137.08 -35.44
N THR A 30 -68.66 -136.03 -35.94
CA THR A 30 -69.28 -134.92 -35.20
C THR A 30 -69.97 -135.37 -33.89
N SER A 31 -69.41 -134.99 -32.74
CA SER A 31 -69.97 -135.29 -31.42
C SER A 31 -70.50 -134.03 -30.76
N THR A 32 -71.77 -134.03 -30.38
CA THR A 32 -72.41 -132.99 -29.56
C THR A 32 -72.82 -133.60 -28.21
N GLY A 33 -72.30 -133.07 -27.10
CA GLY A 33 -72.89 -133.31 -25.77
C GLY A 33 -72.05 -133.97 -24.66
N LEU A 34 -70.72 -133.78 -24.57
CA LEU A 34 -69.93 -134.21 -23.40
C LEU A 34 -69.55 -133.01 -22.50
N SER A 35 -70.34 -132.73 -21.46
CA SER A 35 -70.18 -131.52 -20.63
C SER A 35 -69.12 -131.60 -19.53
N SER A 36 -68.64 -132.79 -19.13
CA SER A 36 -67.57 -132.96 -18.12
C SER A 36 -66.88 -134.34 -18.19
N THR A 37 -65.56 -134.38 -17.91
CA THR A 37 -64.76 -135.62 -17.79
C THR A 37 -63.83 -135.56 -16.57
N ASN A 38 -63.80 -136.63 -15.75
CA ASN A 38 -63.04 -136.71 -14.50
C ASN A 38 -61.95 -137.82 -14.53
N SER A 39 -61.43 -138.16 -15.71
CA SER A 39 -60.41 -139.21 -15.90
C SER A 39 -59.55 -138.92 -17.13
N SER A 40 -58.34 -139.49 -17.23
CA SER A 40 -57.38 -139.25 -18.31
C SER A 40 -57.96 -139.57 -19.70
N VAL A 41 -58.04 -138.56 -20.57
CA VAL A 41 -58.47 -138.67 -21.98
C VAL A 41 -57.28 -138.36 -22.88
N THR A 42 -56.95 -139.25 -23.81
CA THR A 42 -55.80 -139.07 -24.71
C THR A 42 -56.13 -138.20 -25.93
N SER A 43 -57.33 -138.36 -26.52
CA SER A 43 -57.85 -137.47 -27.59
C SER A 43 -59.38 -137.50 -27.68
N LEU A 44 -60.02 -136.38 -28.05
CA LEU A 44 -61.49 -136.23 -27.99
C LEU A 44 -62.20 -136.42 -29.35
N SER A 45 -61.64 -135.97 -30.48
CA SER A 45 -62.23 -136.17 -31.83
C SER A 45 -61.24 -135.87 -32.98
N THR A 46 -61.45 -136.48 -34.16
CA THR A 46 -60.76 -136.18 -35.44
C THR A 46 -61.54 -135.24 -36.37
N SER A 47 -62.69 -134.70 -35.94
CA SER A 47 -63.53 -133.73 -36.69
C SER A 47 -64.43 -132.88 -35.77
N THR A 48 -65.02 -131.81 -36.30
CA THR A 48 -65.74 -130.70 -35.62
C THR A 48 -66.49 -131.12 -34.35
N SER A 49 -66.09 -130.61 -33.18
CA SER A 49 -66.78 -130.83 -31.91
C SER A 49 -67.18 -129.51 -31.25
N THR A 50 -68.40 -129.44 -30.73
CA THR A 50 -68.90 -128.31 -29.94
C THR A 50 -69.35 -128.84 -28.57
N GLY A 51 -68.66 -128.42 -27.51
CA GLY A 51 -69.16 -128.51 -26.12
C GLY A 51 -68.39 -129.39 -25.15
N LEU A 52 -67.18 -128.98 -24.73
CA LEU A 52 -66.55 -129.41 -23.47
C LEU A 52 -66.28 -128.18 -22.58
N SER A 53 -67.06 -128.00 -21.51
CA SER A 53 -67.04 -126.80 -20.69
C SER A 53 -66.03 -126.82 -19.53
N SER A 54 -65.55 -127.99 -19.08
CA SER A 54 -64.56 -128.10 -17.98
C SER A 54 -63.82 -129.45 -18.01
N ALA A 55 -62.52 -129.46 -17.69
CA ALA A 55 -61.69 -130.66 -17.56
C ALA A 55 -60.80 -130.59 -16.30
N ASN A 56 -60.86 -131.63 -15.45
CA ASN A 56 -60.11 -131.72 -14.18
C ASN A 56 -59.03 -132.82 -14.21
N SER A 57 -58.38 -133.05 -15.36
CA SER A 57 -57.40 -134.14 -15.55
C SER A 57 -56.38 -133.78 -16.64
N SER A 58 -55.21 -134.44 -16.65
CA SER A 58 -54.18 -134.27 -17.68
C SER A 58 -54.69 -134.66 -19.08
N ILE A 59 -54.66 -133.71 -20.01
CA ILE A 59 -55.03 -133.89 -21.43
C ILE A 59 -53.77 -133.72 -22.28
N THR A 60 -53.43 -134.73 -23.08
CA THR A 60 -52.24 -134.69 -23.96
C THR A 60 -52.51 -133.91 -25.25
N SER A 61 -53.67 -134.09 -25.89
CA SER A 61 -54.13 -133.27 -27.03
C SER A 61 -55.66 -133.33 -27.21
N LEU A 62 -56.28 -132.21 -27.63
CA LEU A 62 -57.75 -132.10 -27.76
C LEU A 62 -58.26 -132.43 -29.19
N SER A 63 -57.44 -132.27 -30.24
CA SER A 63 -57.74 -132.61 -31.65
C SER A 63 -56.45 -132.75 -32.49
N THR A 64 -56.44 -133.64 -33.50
CA THR A 64 -55.31 -133.88 -34.43
C THR A 64 -55.70 -133.79 -35.92
N SER A 65 -56.63 -132.93 -36.31
CA SER A 65 -57.08 -132.83 -37.72
C SER A 65 -56.01 -132.30 -38.70
N THR A 66 -55.91 -132.95 -39.87
CA THR A 66 -55.08 -132.60 -41.05
C THR A 66 -55.91 -132.06 -42.24
N SER A 67 -57.09 -131.47 -42.00
CA SER A 67 -58.01 -131.07 -43.08
C SER A 67 -57.69 -129.70 -43.69
N THR A 68 -57.70 -129.63 -45.03
CA THR A 68 -57.62 -128.41 -45.83
C THR A 68 -58.99 -127.69 -45.88
N GLY A 69 -59.01 -126.35 -45.85
CA GLY A 69 -60.21 -125.55 -46.17
C GLY A 69 -61.13 -125.10 -45.02
N ILE A 70 -60.69 -125.13 -43.75
CA ILE A 70 -61.50 -124.64 -42.61
C ILE A 70 -61.23 -123.14 -42.37
N SER A 71 -62.26 -122.30 -42.46
CA SER A 71 -62.14 -120.84 -42.26
C SER A 71 -62.18 -120.38 -40.80
N SER A 72 -62.72 -121.18 -39.88
CA SER A 72 -62.60 -120.99 -38.42
C SER A 72 -63.07 -122.25 -37.68
N LEU A 73 -62.37 -122.64 -36.62
CA LEU A 73 -62.73 -123.72 -35.70
C LEU A 73 -62.90 -123.11 -34.31
N SER A 74 -64.11 -123.07 -33.76
CA SER A 74 -64.38 -122.50 -32.43
C SER A 74 -64.71 -123.61 -31.43
N THR A 75 -63.79 -123.81 -30.48
CA THR A 75 -63.98 -124.67 -29.29
C THR A 75 -63.78 -123.80 -28.06
N GLY A 76 -64.74 -123.80 -27.12
CA GLY A 76 -64.66 -123.01 -25.89
C GLY A 76 -64.24 -123.90 -24.71
N LEU A 77 -63.07 -123.64 -24.12
CA LEU A 77 -62.60 -124.22 -22.86
C LEU A 77 -62.35 -123.08 -21.86
N SER A 78 -63.30 -122.83 -20.96
CA SER A 78 -63.28 -121.61 -20.14
C SER A 78 -62.26 -121.63 -18.98
N SER A 79 -61.78 -122.79 -18.52
CA SER A 79 -60.84 -122.93 -17.39
C SER A 79 -60.16 -124.32 -17.35
N THR A 80 -58.87 -124.38 -16.96
CA THR A 80 -58.08 -125.60 -16.75
C THR A 80 -57.13 -125.44 -15.55
N ASP A 81 -57.12 -126.41 -14.63
CA ASP A 81 -56.31 -126.43 -13.38
C ASP A 81 -55.23 -127.55 -13.39
N SER A 82 -54.68 -127.91 -14.56
CA SER A 82 -53.71 -129.01 -14.72
C SER A 82 -52.71 -128.76 -15.85
N SER A 83 -51.60 -129.50 -15.87
CA SER A 83 -50.54 -129.41 -16.90
C SER A 83 -51.08 -129.78 -18.31
N VAL A 84 -51.01 -128.84 -19.24
CA VAL A 84 -51.44 -129.00 -20.65
C VAL A 84 -50.22 -128.91 -21.56
N THR A 85 -49.91 -129.98 -22.29
CA THR A 85 -48.75 -130.03 -23.18
C THR A 85 -49.02 -129.34 -24.53
N SER A 86 -50.22 -129.49 -25.11
CA SER A 86 -50.66 -128.78 -26.32
C SER A 86 -52.19 -128.80 -26.50
N LEU A 87 -52.81 -127.71 -26.97
CA LEU A 87 -54.28 -127.58 -27.04
C LEU A 87 -54.89 -127.84 -28.43
N SER A 88 -54.25 -127.47 -29.56
CA SER A 88 -54.77 -127.72 -30.92
C SER A 88 -53.71 -127.57 -32.03
N THR A 89 -53.91 -128.23 -33.18
CA THR A 89 -53.17 -128.03 -34.45
C THR A 89 -53.84 -127.03 -35.43
N SER A 90 -54.99 -126.46 -35.06
CA SER A 90 -55.72 -125.40 -35.82
C SER A 90 -56.46 -124.42 -34.88
N THR A 91 -56.84 -123.24 -35.40
CA THR A 91 -57.37 -122.05 -34.68
C THR A 91 -58.28 -122.37 -33.47
N SER A 92 -58.04 -121.76 -32.30
CA SER A 92 -58.90 -121.88 -31.10
C SER A 92 -59.10 -120.50 -30.46
N THR A 93 -60.36 -120.16 -30.13
CA THR A 93 -60.77 -118.84 -29.61
C THR A 93 -61.29 -118.85 -28.17
N GLY A 94 -60.94 -119.82 -27.32
CA GLY A 94 -61.51 -119.87 -25.97
C GLY A 94 -60.64 -120.50 -24.88
N LEU A 95 -59.68 -119.75 -24.31
CA LEU A 95 -59.11 -119.97 -22.98
C LEU A 95 -58.83 -118.61 -22.30
N SER A 96 -59.65 -118.23 -21.32
CA SER A 96 -59.60 -116.91 -20.68
C SER A 96 -58.59 -116.79 -19.53
N SER A 97 -58.19 -117.89 -18.86
CA SER A 97 -57.22 -117.87 -17.75
C SER A 97 -56.55 -119.24 -17.56
N ALA A 98 -55.26 -119.27 -17.20
CA ALA A 98 -54.50 -120.49 -16.93
C ALA A 98 -53.59 -120.34 -15.69
N ASN A 99 -53.64 -121.30 -14.76
CA ASN A 99 -52.89 -121.30 -13.50
C ASN A 99 -51.82 -122.43 -13.44
N SER A 100 -51.25 -122.81 -14.58
CA SER A 100 -50.29 -123.94 -14.68
C SER A 100 -49.28 -123.73 -15.81
N SER A 101 -48.15 -124.46 -15.78
CA SER A 101 -47.11 -124.40 -16.82
C SER A 101 -47.63 -124.81 -18.20
N ILE A 102 -47.54 -123.91 -19.18
CA ILE A 102 -47.92 -124.13 -20.58
C ILE A 102 -46.65 -124.14 -21.44
N THR A 103 -46.36 -125.26 -22.12
CA THR A 103 -45.20 -125.36 -23.03
C THR A 103 -45.50 -124.73 -24.40
N SER A 104 -46.66 -125.01 -25.00
CA SER A 104 -47.11 -124.39 -26.27
C SER A 104 -48.64 -124.45 -26.42
N LEU A 105 -49.28 -123.34 -26.84
CA LEU A 105 -50.74 -123.25 -26.96
C LEU A 105 -51.26 -123.66 -28.35
N SER A 106 -50.51 -123.41 -29.43
CA SER A 106 -50.85 -123.80 -30.81
C SER A 106 -49.59 -124.15 -31.63
N THR A 107 -49.59 -125.31 -32.30
CA THR A 107 -48.58 -125.67 -33.32
C THR A 107 -49.32 -126.04 -34.61
N SER A 108 -49.29 -125.17 -35.64
CA SER A 108 -50.03 -125.41 -36.89
C SER A 108 -49.13 -125.68 -38.09
N THR A 109 -49.42 -126.76 -38.81
CA THR A 109 -48.80 -127.15 -40.10
C THR A 109 -49.76 -126.97 -41.30
N SER A 110 -50.97 -126.42 -41.07
CA SER A 110 -52.01 -126.28 -42.11
C SER A 110 -51.79 -125.08 -43.01
N THR A 111 -51.98 -125.24 -44.32
CA THR A 111 -51.95 -124.17 -45.33
C THR A 111 -53.32 -123.47 -45.41
N GLY A 112 -53.33 -122.13 -45.57
CA GLY A 112 -54.57 -121.35 -45.82
C GLY A 112 -55.29 -120.75 -44.60
N ILE A 113 -54.64 -120.57 -43.45
CA ILE A 113 -55.23 -119.93 -42.25
C ILE A 113 -55.17 -118.40 -42.39
N SER A 114 -56.33 -117.72 -42.34
CA SER A 114 -56.42 -116.26 -42.45
C SER A 114 -55.88 -115.54 -41.21
N SER A 115 -56.15 -116.01 -39.99
CA SER A 115 -55.65 -115.43 -38.74
C SER A 115 -55.41 -116.51 -37.68
N LEU A 116 -54.28 -116.42 -36.98
CA LEU A 116 -53.98 -117.22 -35.81
C LEU A 116 -53.95 -116.30 -34.58
N SER A 117 -55.01 -116.35 -33.77
CA SER A 117 -55.15 -115.59 -32.53
C SER A 117 -55.25 -116.51 -31.32
N THR A 118 -54.53 -116.18 -30.25
CA THR A 118 -54.60 -116.90 -28.96
C THR A 118 -55.38 -116.07 -27.94
N GLY A 119 -56.43 -116.65 -27.34
CA GLY A 119 -57.36 -115.96 -26.43
C GLY A 119 -56.89 -115.73 -24.99
N LEU A 120 -55.62 -116.01 -24.66
CA LEU A 120 -55.11 -115.94 -23.29
C LEU A 120 -54.87 -114.48 -22.85
N SER A 121 -55.70 -113.94 -21.97
CA SER A 121 -55.61 -112.52 -21.54
C SER A 121 -54.61 -112.25 -20.41
N SER A 122 -54.32 -113.23 -19.54
CA SER A 122 -53.40 -113.11 -18.39
C SER A 122 -52.79 -114.47 -18.01
N THR A 123 -51.55 -114.48 -17.48
CA THR A 123 -50.84 -115.67 -16.97
C THR A 123 -49.92 -115.32 -15.79
N ASP A 124 -49.87 -116.18 -14.77
CA ASP A 124 -48.93 -116.07 -13.62
C ASP A 124 -47.82 -117.13 -13.67
N SER A 125 -47.81 -118.03 -14.66
CA SER A 125 -46.84 -119.12 -14.80
C SER A 125 -45.78 -118.85 -15.88
N SER A 126 -44.64 -119.56 -15.83
CA SER A 126 -43.58 -119.48 -16.84
C SER A 126 -44.07 -119.94 -18.23
N VAL A 127 -43.98 -119.07 -19.24
CA VAL A 127 -44.39 -119.34 -20.63
C VAL A 127 -43.17 -119.37 -21.54
N THR A 128 -42.89 -120.52 -22.17
CA THR A 128 -41.76 -120.68 -23.09
C THR A 128 -42.08 -120.12 -24.48
N SER A 129 -43.25 -120.45 -25.06
CA SER A 129 -43.74 -119.94 -26.35
C SER A 129 -45.27 -120.04 -26.46
N LEU A 130 -45.94 -118.97 -26.92
CA LEU A 130 -47.41 -118.94 -27.03
C LEU A 130 -47.94 -119.44 -28.38
N SER A 131 -47.22 -119.19 -29.49
CA SER A 131 -47.58 -119.65 -30.83
C SER A 131 -46.32 -119.98 -31.66
N THR A 132 -46.27 -121.16 -32.29
CA THR A 132 -45.24 -121.53 -33.26
C THR A 132 -45.91 -121.95 -34.58
N SER A 133 -45.56 -121.30 -35.69
CA SER A 133 -46.16 -121.58 -37.01
C SER A 133 -45.10 -121.79 -38.09
N THR A 134 -45.29 -122.86 -38.88
CA THR A 134 -44.52 -123.16 -40.11
C THR A 134 -45.35 -122.94 -41.39
N SER A 135 -46.54 -122.32 -41.30
CA SER A 135 -47.50 -122.21 -42.40
C SER A 135 -47.17 -121.08 -43.40
N THR A 136 -47.50 -121.27 -44.68
CA THR A 136 -47.38 -120.27 -45.76
C THR A 136 -48.68 -119.47 -45.91
N GLY A 137 -48.62 -118.13 -45.80
CA GLY A 137 -49.73 -117.23 -46.15
C GLY A 137 -50.59 -116.70 -45.00
N ILE A 138 -50.02 -116.46 -43.81
CA ILE A 138 -50.76 -115.91 -42.67
C ILE A 138 -50.90 -114.39 -42.81
N SER A 139 -52.14 -113.89 -42.78
CA SER A 139 -52.39 -112.44 -42.88
C SER A 139 -52.08 -111.69 -41.58
N SER A 140 -52.37 -112.29 -40.41
CA SER A 140 -52.04 -111.73 -39.10
C SER A 140 -51.78 -112.82 -38.05
N LEU A 141 -50.64 -112.70 -37.35
CA LEU A 141 -50.33 -113.47 -36.14
C LEU A 141 -50.42 -112.53 -34.94
N SER A 142 -51.38 -112.77 -34.05
CA SER A 142 -51.64 -111.91 -32.88
C SER A 142 -51.79 -112.72 -31.59
N THR A 143 -51.16 -112.25 -30.51
CA THR A 143 -51.25 -112.87 -29.17
C THR A 143 -52.07 -111.99 -28.23
N GLY A 144 -53.11 -112.53 -27.60
CA GLY A 144 -54.02 -111.81 -26.70
C GLY A 144 -53.49 -111.50 -25.29
N LEU A 145 -52.24 -111.84 -24.97
CA LEU A 145 -51.68 -111.68 -23.63
C LEU A 145 -51.47 -110.21 -23.27
N SER A 146 -52.28 -109.69 -22.35
CA SER A 146 -52.30 -108.27 -21.98
C SER A 146 -51.40 -107.95 -20.77
N SER A 147 -51.14 -108.93 -19.90
CA SER A 147 -50.31 -108.79 -18.68
C SER A 147 -49.60 -110.12 -18.33
N THR A 148 -48.36 -110.04 -17.80
CA THR A 148 -47.61 -111.19 -17.25
C THR A 148 -46.73 -110.75 -16.07
N ASN A 149 -46.64 -111.58 -15.02
CA ASN A 149 -45.77 -111.33 -13.86
C ASN A 149 -44.54 -112.27 -13.81
N SER A 150 -44.43 -113.21 -14.76
CA SER A 150 -43.41 -114.26 -14.81
C SER A 150 -42.50 -114.14 -16.04
N ALA A 151 -41.33 -114.79 -16.03
CA ALA A 151 -40.35 -114.74 -17.11
C ALA A 151 -40.93 -115.23 -18.45
N VAL A 152 -40.78 -114.42 -19.51
CA VAL A 152 -41.18 -114.75 -20.88
C VAL A 152 -39.95 -114.85 -21.76
N THR A 153 -39.74 -116.01 -22.36
CA THR A 153 -38.58 -116.22 -23.26
C THR A 153 -38.89 -115.71 -24.68
N SER A 154 -40.05 -116.09 -25.25
CA SER A 154 -40.54 -115.55 -26.53
C SER A 154 -42.07 -115.64 -26.62
N LEU A 155 -42.75 -114.60 -27.12
CA LEU A 155 -44.22 -114.58 -27.22
C LEU A 155 -44.74 -115.12 -28.56
N SER A 156 -43.97 -114.98 -29.64
CA SER A 156 -44.28 -115.54 -30.97
C SER A 156 -43.01 -115.87 -31.75
N THR A 157 -42.96 -117.07 -32.34
CA THR A 157 -41.87 -117.51 -33.22
C THR A 157 -42.45 -117.95 -34.57
N SER A 158 -42.02 -117.30 -35.66
CA SER A 158 -42.45 -117.63 -37.02
C SER A 158 -41.26 -117.94 -37.93
N THR A 159 -41.33 -119.07 -38.64
CA THR A 159 -40.40 -119.48 -39.69
C THR A 159 -41.03 -119.40 -41.09
N SER A 160 -42.14 -118.65 -41.26
CA SER A 160 -42.90 -118.54 -42.51
C SER A 160 -42.20 -117.68 -43.58
N THR A 161 -42.56 -117.85 -44.85
CA THR A 161 -42.01 -117.08 -45.99
C THR A 161 -42.74 -115.76 -46.27
N VAL A 162 -44.02 -115.61 -45.85
CA VAL A 162 -44.81 -114.38 -45.98
C VAL A 162 -45.72 -114.20 -44.76
N VAL A 163 -45.53 -113.11 -44.01
CA VAL A 163 -46.41 -112.70 -42.90
C VAL A 163 -46.88 -111.26 -43.13
N GLY A 164 -48.20 -111.02 -43.15
CA GLY A 164 -48.76 -109.67 -43.30
C GLY A 164 -48.42 -108.77 -42.11
N SER A 165 -48.85 -109.13 -40.91
CA SER A 165 -48.51 -108.43 -39.67
C SER A 165 -48.21 -109.39 -38.52
N LEU A 166 -47.15 -109.10 -37.75
CA LEU A 166 -46.85 -109.75 -36.47
C LEU A 166 -47.06 -108.73 -35.35
N SER A 167 -48.05 -108.95 -34.49
CA SER A 167 -48.39 -108.04 -33.37
C SER A 167 -48.47 -108.77 -32.03
N THR A 168 -47.91 -108.15 -31.00
CA THR A 168 -47.95 -108.65 -29.61
C THR A 168 -48.73 -107.67 -28.73
N GLY A 169 -49.70 -108.16 -27.94
CA GLY A 169 -50.62 -107.34 -27.13
C GLY A 169 -50.15 -107.01 -25.70
N LEU A 170 -48.87 -107.23 -25.37
CA LEU A 170 -48.39 -107.17 -23.97
C LEU A 170 -48.27 -105.73 -23.47
N SER A 171 -49.25 -105.28 -22.68
CA SER A 171 -49.32 -103.88 -22.22
C SER A 171 -48.43 -103.59 -21.01
N THR A 172 -48.22 -104.57 -20.10
CA THR A 172 -47.43 -104.42 -18.87
C THR A 172 -46.62 -105.68 -18.53
N THR A 173 -45.43 -105.50 -17.92
CA THR A 173 -44.57 -106.61 -17.44
C THR A 173 -43.70 -106.15 -16.26
N ASN A 174 -43.53 -107.02 -15.26
CA ASN A 174 -42.72 -106.78 -14.05
C ASN A 174 -41.54 -107.75 -13.88
N SER A 175 -41.15 -108.47 -14.94
CA SER A 175 -40.09 -109.50 -14.93
C SER A 175 -39.21 -109.41 -16.20
N ASN A 176 -38.06 -110.09 -16.21
CA ASN A 176 -37.12 -110.06 -17.35
C ASN A 176 -37.76 -110.62 -18.63
N VAL A 177 -37.67 -109.86 -19.73
CA VAL A 177 -38.12 -110.24 -21.08
C VAL A 177 -36.90 -110.33 -21.98
N THR A 178 -36.68 -111.50 -22.59
CA THR A 178 -35.52 -111.71 -23.48
C THR A 178 -35.80 -111.23 -24.91
N SER A 179 -36.93 -111.66 -25.50
CA SER A 179 -37.46 -111.11 -26.76
C SER A 179 -38.99 -111.21 -26.80
N LEU A 180 -39.67 -110.18 -27.32
CA LEU A 180 -41.13 -110.20 -27.45
C LEU A 180 -41.58 -110.86 -28.77
N SER A 181 -40.77 -110.76 -29.83
CA SER A 181 -41.00 -111.39 -31.13
C SER A 181 -39.67 -111.81 -31.76
N THR A 182 -39.60 -113.03 -32.28
CA THR A 182 -38.44 -113.51 -33.06
C THR A 182 -38.94 -114.07 -34.39
N ALA A 183 -38.49 -113.46 -35.50
CA ALA A 183 -38.88 -113.86 -36.85
C ALA A 183 -37.65 -114.15 -37.72
N THR A 184 -37.65 -115.31 -38.39
CA THR A 184 -36.63 -115.75 -39.36
C THR A 184 -37.17 -115.75 -40.80
N SER A 185 -38.18 -114.92 -41.09
CA SER A 185 -38.87 -114.83 -42.38
C SER A 185 -38.11 -114.03 -43.45
N THR A 186 -38.46 -114.22 -44.73
CA THR A 186 -37.92 -113.45 -45.87
C THR A 186 -38.66 -112.13 -46.16
N SER A 187 -39.95 -112.02 -45.78
CA SER A 187 -40.77 -110.81 -45.96
C SER A 187 -41.80 -110.64 -44.85
N ILE A 188 -41.82 -109.48 -44.18
CA ILE A 188 -42.81 -109.09 -43.16
C ILE A 188 -43.41 -107.73 -43.51
N GLY A 189 -44.75 -107.62 -43.59
CA GLY A 189 -45.42 -106.35 -43.89
C GLY A 189 -45.33 -105.32 -42.75
N SER A 190 -45.63 -105.72 -41.51
CA SER A 190 -45.43 -104.88 -40.32
C SER A 190 -45.09 -105.71 -39.09
N LEU A 191 -44.09 -105.25 -38.31
CA LEU A 191 -43.75 -105.79 -37.00
C LEU A 191 -44.07 -104.72 -35.95
N SER A 192 -45.11 -104.93 -35.14
CA SER A 192 -45.49 -104.03 -34.05
C SER A 192 -45.37 -104.70 -32.68
N THR A 193 -44.50 -104.14 -31.85
CA THR A 193 -44.34 -104.54 -30.44
C THR A 193 -44.53 -103.29 -29.57
N GLY A 194 -45.62 -103.25 -28.80
CA GLY A 194 -45.88 -102.16 -27.86
C GLY A 194 -45.78 -102.66 -26.43
N LEU A 195 -44.97 -101.99 -25.60
CA LEU A 195 -44.93 -102.17 -24.15
C LEU A 195 -45.12 -100.80 -23.48
N SER A 196 -46.22 -100.61 -22.75
CA SER A 196 -46.55 -99.28 -22.21
C SER A 196 -45.66 -98.90 -21.01
N SER A 197 -45.25 -99.85 -20.17
CA SER A 197 -44.37 -99.61 -19.01
C SER A 197 -43.63 -100.89 -18.57
N THR A 198 -42.37 -100.71 -18.13
CA THR A 198 -41.54 -101.76 -17.51
C THR A 198 -40.68 -101.18 -16.38
N THR A 199 -40.47 -101.97 -15.33
CA THR A 199 -39.60 -101.66 -14.18
C THR A 199 -38.30 -102.47 -14.20
N SER A 200 -38.16 -103.44 -15.10
CA SER A 200 -37.05 -104.43 -15.13
C SER A 200 -36.23 -104.35 -16.42
N SER A 201 -35.03 -104.96 -16.43
CA SER A 201 -34.10 -104.94 -17.57
C SER A 201 -34.67 -105.63 -18.81
N ILE A 202 -34.52 -104.97 -19.98
CA ILE A 202 -34.94 -105.47 -21.29
C ILE A 202 -33.69 -105.59 -22.17
N THR A 203 -33.43 -106.79 -22.70
CA THR A 203 -32.31 -107.03 -23.62
C THR A 203 -32.63 -106.58 -25.05
N SER A 204 -33.79 -106.99 -25.59
CA SER A 204 -34.29 -106.53 -26.90
C SER A 204 -35.81 -106.64 -27.01
N LEU A 205 -36.49 -105.64 -27.59
CA LEU A 205 -37.94 -105.65 -27.79
C LEU A 205 -38.36 -106.47 -29.03
N SER A 206 -37.53 -106.45 -30.09
CA SER A 206 -37.72 -107.21 -31.33
C SER A 206 -36.36 -107.63 -31.89
N THR A 207 -36.22 -108.90 -32.29
CA THR A 207 -35.04 -109.42 -32.99
C THR A 207 -35.47 -110.01 -34.33
N SER A 208 -34.97 -109.45 -35.43
CA SER A 208 -35.30 -109.89 -36.79
C SER A 208 -34.04 -110.08 -37.63
N THR A 209 -33.94 -111.23 -38.29
CA THR A 209 -32.91 -111.55 -39.29
C THR A 209 -33.47 -111.51 -40.72
N SER A 210 -34.62 -110.84 -40.93
CA SER A 210 -35.32 -110.75 -42.24
C SER A 210 -34.62 -109.81 -43.23
N THR A 211 -34.76 -110.09 -44.55
CA THR A 211 -34.21 -109.26 -45.64
C THR A 211 -35.13 -108.12 -46.09
N ILE A 212 -36.45 -108.20 -45.87
CA ILE A 212 -37.43 -107.13 -46.21
C ILE A 212 -38.45 -106.96 -45.07
N VAL A 213 -38.55 -105.74 -44.51
CA VAL A 213 -39.56 -105.37 -43.50
C VAL A 213 -40.23 -104.04 -43.88
N GLY A 214 -41.55 -104.06 -44.10
CA GLY A 214 -42.30 -102.86 -44.53
C GLY A 214 -42.36 -101.74 -43.48
N SER A 215 -42.61 -102.08 -42.22
CA SER A 215 -42.55 -101.12 -41.10
C SER A 215 -42.17 -101.82 -39.80
N LEU A 216 -41.21 -101.24 -39.08
CA LEU A 216 -40.83 -101.64 -37.73
C LEU A 216 -41.28 -100.54 -36.75
N SER A 217 -42.23 -100.86 -35.88
CA SER A 217 -42.73 -99.93 -34.86
C SER A 217 -42.55 -100.55 -33.47
N THR A 218 -41.64 -99.96 -32.71
CA THR A 218 -41.30 -100.37 -31.34
C THR A 218 -41.53 -99.18 -30.41
N GLY A 219 -42.41 -99.34 -29.42
CA GLY A 219 -42.80 -98.26 -28.52
C GLY A 219 -42.60 -98.65 -27.06
N LEU A 220 -41.90 -97.79 -26.31
CA LEU A 220 -41.77 -97.86 -24.85
C LEU A 220 -42.07 -96.47 -24.26
N SER A 221 -43.23 -96.32 -23.60
CA SER A 221 -43.67 -95.00 -23.12
C SER A 221 -42.93 -94.54 -21.85
N SER A 222 -42.39 -95.46 -21.03
CA SER A 222 -41.62 -95.13 -19.81
C SER A 222 -40.67 -96.28 -19.41
N THR A 223 -39.45 -95.93 -18.98
CA THR A 223 -38.48 -96.86 -18.35
C THR A 223 -37.67 -96.16 -17.26
N ASN A 224 -37.39 -96.88 -16.17
CA ASN A 224 -36.52 -96.49 -15.06
C ASN A 224 -35.15 -97.23 -15.12
N SER A 225 -35.02 -98.23 -16.01
CA SER A 225 -33.90 -99.18 -15.98
C SER A 225 -33.00 -99.07 -17.23
N ASN A 226 -31.78 -99.60 -17.14
CA ASN A 226 -30.80 -99.63 -18.23
C ASN A 226 -31.37 -100.32 -19.49
N LEU A 227 -31.37 -99.59 -20.61
CA LEU A 227 -31.83 -100.06 -21.92
C LEU A 227 -30.62 -100.22 -22.84
N THR A 228 -30.32 -101.46 -23.25
CA THR A 228 -29.15 -101.74 -24.11
C THR A 228 -29.44 -101.46 -25.59
N SER A 229 -30.63 -101.82 -26.09
CA SER A 229 -31.08 -101.49 -27.45
C SER A 229 -32.60 -101.57 -27.57
N LEU A 230 -33.21 -100.65 -28.32
CA LEU A 230 -34.67 -100.65 -28.58
C LEU A 230 -35.05 -101.58 -29.75
N SER A 231 -34.13 -101.77 -30.70
CA SER A 231 -34.23 -102.71 -31.82
C SER A 231 -32.83 -103.07 -32.32
N THR A 232 -32.54 -104.35 -32.54
CA THR A 232 -31.35 -104.82 -33.27
C THR A 232 -31.80 -105.52 -34.54
N ALA A 233 -31.57 -104.90 -35.69
CA ALA A 233 -31.85 -105.47 -36.99
C ALA A 233 -30.56 -105.51 -37.82
N THR A 234 -30.28 -106.66 -38.45
CA THR A 234 -29.23 -106.84 -39.46
C THR A 234 -29.77 -106.71 -40.90
N SER A 235 -30.92 -106.05 -41.07
CA SER A 235 -31.67 -105.97 -42.33
C SER A 235 -31.27 -104.77 -43.20
N THR A 236 -31.21 -104.97 -44.52
CA THR A 236 -30.81 -103.95 -45.52
C THR A 236 -32.01 -103.26 -46.22
N GLY A 237 -33.25 -103.50 -45.79
CA GLY A 237 -34.46 -103.03 -46.48
C GLY A 237 -35.65 -102.73 -45.57
N ILE A 238 -35.53 -101.71 -44.71
CA ILE A 238 -36.61 -101.17 -43.87
C ILE A 238 -37.17 -99.89 -44.50
N SER A 239 -38.47 -99.84 -44.85
CA SER A 239 -39.10 -98.64 -45.43
C SER A 239 -39.58 -97.60 -44.41
N SER A 240 -39.83 -97.98 -43.16
CA SER A 240 -40.15 -97.05 -42.07
C SER A 240 -39.70 -97.62 -40.72
N LEU A 241 -38.92 -96.83 -39.98
CA LEU A 241 -38.45 -97.13 -38.63
C LEU A 241 -39.02 -96.08 -37.68
N SER A 242 -39.91 -96.49 -36.77
CA SER A 242 -40.47 -95.60 -35.73
C SER A 242 -40.07 -96.10 -34.34
N THR A 243 -39.20 -95.33 -33.68
CA THR A 243 -38.75 -95.54 -32.31
C THR A 243 -39.13 -94.30 -31.50
N GLY A 244 -40.06 -94.43 -30.55
CA GLY A 244 -40.47 -93.33 -29.68
C GLY A 244 -39.80 -93.43 -28.31
N LEU A 245 -38.95 -92.45 -27.97
CA LEU A 245 -38.36 -92.27 -26.64
C LEU A 245 -38.56 -90.82 -26.18
N SER A 246 -39.61 -90.54 -25.41
CA SER A 246 -40.09 -89.17 -25.14
C SER A 246 -39.38 -88.43 -23.98
N SER A 247 -38.59 -89.09 -23.12
CA SER A 247 -38.07 -88.45 -21.89
C SER A 247 -36.64 -87.87 -21.98
N ILE A 248 -35.76 -88.33 -22.87
CA ILE A 248 -34.39 -87.77 -23.01
C ILE A 248 -34.42 -86.39 -23.67
N ALA A 249 -35.30 -86.18 -24.66
CA ALA A 249 -35.41 -84.89 -25.36
C ALA A 249 -35.89 -83.75 -24.44
N SER A 250 -36.79 -84.03 -23.48
CA SER A 250 -37.29 -83.03 -22.54
C SER A 250 -36.22 -82.62 -21.52
N ASN A 251 -35.44 -83.56 -20.99
CA ASN A 251 -34.35 -83.26 -20.06
C ASN A 251 -33.19 -82.51 -20.75
N ASN A 252 -32.84 -82.87 -22.00
CA ASN A 252 -31.86 -82.12 -22.79
C ASN A 252 -32.37 -80.71 -23.14
N GLY A 253 -33.68 -80.56 -23.40
CA GLY A 253 -34.34 -79.27 -23.55
C GLY A 253 -34.19 -78.37 -22.33
N ASN A 254 -34.47 -78.92 -21.14
CA ASN A 254 -34.36 -78.19 -19.89
C ASN A 254 -32.91 -77.82 -19.55
N LEU A 255 -31.97 -78.76 -19.71
CA LEU A 255 -30.54 -78.52 -19.48
C LEU A 255 -29.96 -77.49 -20.45
N GLY A 256 -30.32 -77.57 -21.74
CA GLY A 256 -29.90 -76.62 -22.75
C GLY A 256 -30.43 -75.21 -22.46
N ASN A 257 -31.72 -75.09 -22.17
CA ASN A 257 -32.34 -73.80 -21.81
C ASN A 257 -31.79 -73.22 -20.51
N SER A 258 -31.54 -74.03 -19.48
CA SER A 258 -30.95 -73.55 -18.22
C SER A 258 -29.51 -73.07 -18.42
N THR A 259 -28.74 -73.76 -19.27
CA THR A 259 -27.36 -73.36 -19.59
C THR A 259 -27.33 -72.06 -20.39
N ALA A 260 -28.19 -71.92 -21.40
CA ALA A 260 -28.34 -70.68 -22.15
C ALA A 260 -28.82 -69.51 -21.27
N GLY A 261 -29.78 -69.77 -20.37
CA GLY A 261 -30.26 -68.79 -19.39
C GLY A 261 -29.18 -68.37 -18.37
N ALA A 262 -28.33 -69.30 -17.92
CA ALA A 262 -27.23 -69.02 -17.01
C ALA A 262 -26.09 -68.23 -17.67
N LEU A 263 -25.81 -68.48 -18.95
CA LEU A 263 -24.92 -67.61 -19.74
C LEU A 263 -25.53 -66.22 -19.91
N GLY A 264 -26.83 -66.14 -20.21
CA GLY A 264 -27.48 -64.86 -20.49
C GLY A 264 -26.98 -64.24 -21.79
N GLY A 265 -26.87 -62.91 -21.87
CA GLY A 265 -26.36 -62.23 -23.07
C GLY A 265 -27.15 -62.51 -24.37
N GLY A 266 -28.40 -62.96 -24.26
CA GLY A 266 -29.20 -63.38 -25.42
C GLY A 266 -28.88 -64.76 -25.99
N ALA A 267 -28.06 -65.57 -25.31
CA ALA A 267 -27.85 -66.98 -25.68
C ALA A 267 -29.17 -67.77 -25.61
N THR A 268 -29.37 -68.64 -26.59
CA THR A 268 -30.58 -69.46 -26.74
C THR A 268 -30.21 -70.89 -27.09
N TYR A 269 -30.95 -71.85 -26.56
CA TYR A 269 -30.78 -73.27 -26.88
C TYR A 269 -31.70 -73.67 -28.03
N ASN A 270 -31.13 -74.27 -29.07
CA ASN A 270 -31.91 -74.85 -30.16
C ASN A 270 -32.11 -76.35 -29.90
N PRO A 271 -33.33 -76.80 -29.56
CA PRO A 271 -33.59 -78.20 -29.23
C PRO A 271 -33.45 -79.14 -30.44
N THR A 272 -33.48 -78.63 -31.66
CA THR A 272 -33.34 -79.40 -32.89
C THR A 272 -31.87 -79.73 -33.19
N THR A 273 -30.94 -78.84 -32.87
CA THR A 273 -29.51 -79.00 -33.16
C THR A 273 -28.66 -79.32 -31.93
N GLY A 274 -29.21 -79.16 -30.71
CA GLY A 274 -28.48 -79.34 -29.45
C GLY A 274 -27.45 -78.25 -29.16
N THR A 275 -27.40 -77.18 -29.97
CA THR A 275 -26.43 -76.09 -29.84
C THR A 275 -26.98 -74.93 -29.02
N ILE A 276 -26.13 -74.31 -28.21
CA ILE A 276 -26.40 -73.01 -27.57
C ILE A 276 -25.77 -71.93 -28.44
N SER A 277 -26.56 -70.92 -28.82
CA SER A 277 -26.05 -69.76 -29.55
C SER A 277 -25.08 -68.96 -28.66
N ALA A 278 -24.06 -68.36 -29.28
CA ALA A 278 -23.07 -67.61 -28.53
C ALA A 278 -23.73 -66.40 -27.80
N PRO A 279 -23.41 -66.16 -26.52
CA PRO A 279 -23.90 -64.98 -25.82
C PRO A 279 -23.33 -63.69 -26.42
N SER A 280 -23.92 -62.56 -26.11
CA SER A 280 -23.47 -61.23 -26.51
C SER A 280 -23.25 -60.38 -25.27
N TYR A 281 -21.99 -60.29 -24.81
CA TYR A 281 -21.61 -59.46 -23.67
C TYR A 281 -20.94 -58.18 -24.16
N VAL A 282 -21.59 -57.05 -23.88
CA VAL A 282 -21.06 -55.74 -24.27
C VAL A 282 -20.07 -55.25 -23.21
N THR A 283 -18.83 -55.00 -23.61
CA THR A 283 -17.80 -54.34 -22.79
C THR A 283 -17.41 -53.00 -23.41
N TYR A 284 -16.76 -52.13 -22.63
CA TYR A 284 -16.48 -50.75 -23.00
C TYR A 284 -14.97 -50.54 -23.17
N ASN A 285 -14.56 -50.05 -24.32
CA ASN A 285 -13.16 -49.77 -24.63
C ASN A 285 -12.78 -48.35 -24.17
N GLY A 286 -11.49 -48.11 -23.96
CA GLY A 286 -10.97 -46.81 -23.48
C GLY A 286 -11.12 -45.64 -24.47
N ASP A 287 -11.45 -45.91 -25.73
CA ASP A 287 -11.70 -44.91 -26.77
C ASP A 287 -13.19 -44.49 -26.86
N GLY A 288 -14.05 -45.02 -26.00
CA GLY A 288 -15.49 -44.78 -25.99
C GLY A 288 -16.31 -45.72 -26.88
N SER A 289 -15.67 -46.65 -27.61
CA SER A 289 -16.35 -47.71 -28.34
C SER A 289 -16.74 -48.88 -27.43
N THR A 290 -17.53 -49.83 -27.95
CA THR A 290 -17.91 -51.05 -27.25
C THR A 290 -17.51 -52.29 -28.02
N THR A 291 -17.10 -53.35 -27.31
CA THR A 291 -16.79 -54.67 -27.88
C THR A 291 -17.91 -55.65 -27.52
N VAL A 292 -18.39 -56.40 -28.52
CA VAL A 292 -19.33 -57.51 -28.30
C VAL A 292 -18.53 -58.80 -28.15
N ASN A 293 -18.53 -59.37 -26.94
CA ASN A 293 -17.82 -60.58 -26.59
C ASN A 293 -18.76 -61.77 -26.66
N ASN A 294 -18.33 -62.79 -27.41
CA ASN A 294 -19.14 -63.97 -27.67
C ASN A 294 -18.91 -65.12 -26.67
N ASN A 295 -18.08 -64.89 -25.64
CA ASN A 295 -17.85 -65.81 -24.54
C ASN A 295 -17.43 -65.02 -23.28
N VAL A 296 -17.57 -65.66 -22.11
CA VAL A 296 -17.30 -65.02 -20.81
C VAL A 296 -15.81 -64.69 -20.65
N GLY A 297 -14.91 -65.56 -21.12
CA GLY A 297 -13.47 -65.35 -21.04
C GLY A 297 -13.04 -64.08 -21.76
N SER A 298 -13.42 -63.90 -23.02
CA SER A 298 -13.07 -62.70 -23.77
C SER A 298 -13.68 -61.44 -23.19
N ALA A 299 -14.88 -61.51 -22.60
CA ALA A 299 -15.48 -60.40 -21.87
C ALA A 299 -14.64 -59.99 -20.65
N ILE A 300 -14.20 -60.96 -19.85
CA ILE A 300 -13.32 -60.73 -18.69
C ILE A 300 -11.96 -60.19 -19.13
N ASP A 301 -11.37 -60.77 -20.18
CA ASP A 301 -10.09 -60.29 -20.73
C ASP A 301 -10.21 -58.85 -21.22
N ASN A 302 -11.31 -58.52 -21.90
CA ASN A 302 -11.57 -57.15 -22.35
C ASN A 302 -11.79 -56.19 -21.17
N ILE A 303 -12.49 -56.62 -20.11
CA ILE A 303 -12.65 -55.87 -18.86
C ILE A 303 -11.29 -55.57 -18.22
N ASN A 304 -10.39 -56.55 -18.14
CA ASN A 304 -9.07 -56.35 -17.54
C ASN A 304 -8.15 -55.50 -18.43
N ALA A 305 -8.23 -55.65 -19.75
CA ALA A 305 -7.37 -54.95 -20.68
C ALA A 305 -7.78 -53.48 -20.96
N HIS A 306 -9.08 -53.20 -20.98
CA HIS A 306 -9.61 -51.87 -21.36
C HIS A 306 -10.43 -51.20 -20.26
N GLY A 307 -10.71 -51.91 -19.18
CA GLY A 307 -11.52 -51.45 -18.06
C GLY A 307 -13.02 -51.69 -18.25
N ILE A 308 -13.80 -50.98 -17.45
CA ILE A 308 -15.27 -51.01 -17.47
C ILE A 308 -15.81 -49.64 -17.82
N LYS A 309 -17.12 -49.54 -18.07
CA LYS A 309 -17.77 -48.25 -18.27
C LYS A 309 -17.35 -47.25 -17.17
N TYR A 310 -16.83 -46.09 -17.59
CA TYR A 310 -16.33 -44.99 -16.74
C TYR A 310 -14.93 -45.18 -16.13
N PHE A 311 -14.37 -46.38 -16.11
CA PHE A 311 -13.04 -46.65 -15.55
C PHE A 311 -12.16 -47.30 -16.60
N HIS A 312 -11.26 -46.51 -17.19
CA HIS A 312 -10.37 -46.95 -18.25
C HIS A 312 -8.93 -46.56 -17.93
N ALA A 313 -8.01 -47.51 -18.07
CA ALA A 313 -6.58 -47.27 -18.11
C ALA A 313 -6.06 -47.76 -19.47
N ASN A 314 -5.76 -46.83 -20.38
CA ASN A 314 -5.26 -47.19 -21.70
C ASN A 314 -3.77 -47.58 -21.62
N SER A 315 -3.47 -48.84 -21.32
CA SER A 315 -2.10 -49.32 -21.16
C SER A 315 -1.96 -50.83 -21.31
N THR A 316 -0.74 -51.26 -21.62
CA THR A 316 -0.28 -52.66 -21.57
C THR A 316 0.85 -52.87 -20.55
N ALA A 317 1.20 -51.81 -19.81
CA ALA A 317 2.23 -51.86 -18.77
C ALA A 317 1.69 -52.56 -17.50
N PRO A 318 2.57 -52.93 -16.55
CA PRO A 318 2.16 -53.65 -15.34
C PRO A 318 1.03 -52.98 -14.54
N ASP A 319 0.29 -53.82 -13.82
CA ASP A 319 -0.85 -53.40 -13.00
C ASP A 319 -0.43 -52.46 -11.85
N SER A 320 -1.42 -51.73 -11.36
CA SER A 320 -1.35 -50.91 -10.16
C SER A 320 -1.22 -51.76 -8.89
N GLN A 321 -0.64 -51.20 -7.83
CA GLN A 321 -0.40 -51.87 -6.56
C GLN A 321 -0.85 -51.00 -5.39
N ALA A 322 -1.98 -51.35 -4.78
CA ALA A 322 -2.48 -50.76 -3.54
C ALA A 322 -2.02 -51.62 -2.36
N LEU A 323 -0.85 -51.29 -1.79
CA LEU A 323 -0.19 -52.09 -0.75
C LEU A 323 -0.51 -51.60 0.67
N GLY A 324 -0.90 -50.33 0.83
CA GLY A 324 -1.34 -49.78 2.12
C GLY A 324 -2.79 -50.19 2.45
N VAL A 325 -3.11 -50.27 3.74
CA VAL A 325 -4.49 -50.49 4.21
C VAL A 325 -5.37 -49.34 3.72
N ASP A 326 -6.53 -49.65 3.16
CA ASP A 326 -7.47 -48.68 2.58
C ASP A 326 -6.87 -47.74 1.52
N SER A 327 -5.78 -48.18 0.87
CA SER A 327 -5.13 -47.42 -0.20
C SER A 327 -5.78 -47.67 -1.55
N VAL A 328 -5.61 -46.72 -2.48
CA VAL A 328 -6.14 -46.81 -3.85
C VAL A 328 -5.02 -46.53 -4.85
N ALA A 329 -4.79 -47.44 -5.79
CA ALA A 329 -3.85 -47.26 -6.89
C ALA A 329 -4.61 -47.34 -8.22
N ILE A 330 -4.49 -46.31 -9.07
CA ILE A 330 -5.22 -46.22 -10.34
C ILE A 330 -4.23 -45.85 -11.45
N GLY A 331 -4.14 -46.73 -12.46
CA GLY A 331 -3.30 -46.56 -13.64
C GLY A 331 -2.05 -47.46 -13.63
N PRO A 332 -1.44 -47.69 -14.81
CA PRO A 332 -0.35 -48.64 -14.94
C PRO A 332 0.86 -48.23 -14.09
N ASN A 333 1.49 -49.18 -13.41
CA ASN A 333 2.62 -48.96 -12.50
C ASN A 333 2.33 -47.97 -11.34
N ALA A 334 1.08 -47.63 -11.04
CA ALA A 334 0.77 -46.81 -9.87
C ALA A 334 0.98 -47.63 -8.58
N ILE A 335 1.65 -47.08 -7.57
CA ILE A 335 1.96 -47.79 -6.32
C ILE A 335 1.55 -46.93 -5.11
N ALA A 336 0.53 -47.35 -4.36
CA ALA A 336 0.14 -46.74 -3.09
C ALA A 336 0.65 -47.59 -1.93
N LYS A 337 1.75 -47.18 -1.29
CA LYS A 337 2.41 -47.92 -0.21
C LYS A 337 1.93 -47.54 1.18
N VAL A 338 1.39 -46.33 1.34
CA VAL A 338 0.99 -45.75 2.62
C VAL A 338 -0.50 -46.01 2.85
N ASP A 339 -0.87 -46.32 4.09
CA ASP A 339 -2.28 -46.49 4.50
C ASP A 339 -3.11 -45.23 4.16
N GLY A 340 -4.36 -45.43 3.78
CA GLY A 340 -5.33 -44.37 3.43
C GLY A 340 -4.93 -43.49 2.25
N SER A 341 -3.86 -43.83 1.52
CA SER A 341 -3.29 -42.98 0.47
C SER A 341 -3.72 -43.38 -0.93
N ILE A 342 -3.64 -42.43 -1.87
CA ILE A 342 -4.06 -42.62 -3.26
C ILE A 342 -2.88 -42.38 -4.19
N ALA A 343 -2.58 -43.31 -5.10
CA ALA A 343 -1.66 -43.12 -6.22
C ALA A 343 -2.47 -43.05 -7.52
N LEU A 344 -2.51 -41.88 -8.15
CA LEU A 344 -3.40 -41.60 -9.29
C LEU A 344 -2.61 -41.23 -10.54
N GLY A 345 -2.62 -42.13 -11.52
CA GLY A 345 -2.00 -41.98 -12.83
C GLY A 345 -0.81 -42.91 -13.05
N ALA A 346 -0.42 -43.08 -14.31
CA ALA A 346 0.67 -43.96 -14.71
C ALA A 346 1.98 -43.66 -13.95
N GLY A 347 2.54 -44.66 -13.28
CA GLY A 347 3.80 -44.54 -12.52
C GLY A 347 3.74 -43.64 -11.28
N SER A 348 2.55 -43.25 -10.81
CA SER A 348 2.42 -42.47 -9.58
C SER A 348 2.74 -43.30 -8.35
N VAL A 349 3.52 -42.74 -7.41
CA VAL A 349 3.94 -43.43 -6.19
C VAL A 349 3.51 -42.61 -4.98
N SER A 350 2.74 -43.22 -4.08
CA SER A 350 2.40 -42.66 -2.77
C SER A 350 3.15 -43.44 -1.69
N ASP A 351 4.35 -42.97 -1.35
CA ASP A 351 5.30 -43.61 -0.43
C ASP A 351 5.71 -42.73 0.76
N ARG A 352 5.18 -41.51 0.85
CA ARG A 352 5.50 -40.54 1.90
C ARG A 352 4.37 -40.48 2.93
N ALA A 353 4.71 -40.74 4.19
CA ALA A 353 3.81 -40.53 5.33
C ALA A 353 3.36 -39.06 5.43
N THR A 354 2.20 -38.83 6.04
CA THR A 354 1.61 -37.50 6.24
C THR A 354 2.61 -36.54 6.89
N VAL A 355 2.71 -35.32 6.34
CA VAL A 355 3.61 -34.23 6.76
C VAL A 355 3.52 -33.97 8.28
N PRO A 356 4.58 -33.50 8.97
CA PRO A 356 4.47 -33.13 10.40
C PRO A 356 3.30 -32.17 10.66
N ALA A 357 2.60 -32.33 11.79
CA ALA A 357 1.41 -31.55 12.14
C ALA A 357 1.66 -30.03 12.25
N SER A 358 2.92 -29.60 12.32
CA SER A 358 3.30 -28.19 12.14
C SER A 358 4.75 -28.09 11.68
N GLY A 359 5.09 -26.97 11.05
CA GLY A 359 6.43 -26.71 10.55
C GLY A 359 6.56 -25.34 9.92
N ILE A 360 7.67 -25.13 9.22
CA ILE A 360 7.99 -23.85 8.58
C ILE A 360 8.57 -24.11 7.20
N ILE A 361 7.99 -23.45 6.20
CA ILE A 361 8.53 -23.39 4.83
C ILE A 361 9.43 -22.16 4.77
N ARG A 362 10.73 -22.36 4.51
CA ARG A 362 11.70 -21.27 4.38
C ARG A 362 11.71 -20.74 2.95
N ASN A 363 11.59 -19.43 2.78
CA ASN A 363 11.79 -18.71 1.52
C ASN A 363 12.77 -17.55 1.75
N GLY A 364 14.06 -17.76 1.48
CA GLY A 364 15.11 -16.81 1.84
C GLY A 364 15.18 -16.60 3.37
N SER A 365 15.10 -15.34 3.81
CA SER A 365 15.02 -14.96 5.23
C SER A 365 13.60 -15.01 5.81
N ALA A 366 12.57 -15.15 4.97
CA ALA A 366 11.18 -15.25 5.39
C ALA A 366 10.79 -16.71 5.71
N SER A 367 9.93 -16.88 6.71
CA SER A 367 9.47 -18.19 7.18
C SER A 367 7.95 -18.21 7.18
N ILE A 368 7.35 -19.15 6.45
CA ILE A 368 5.90 -19.35 6.40
C ILE A 368 5.57 -20.52 7.33
N PRO A 369 5.03 -20.27 8.54
CA PRO A 369 4.60 -21.33 9.42
C PRO A 369 3.35 -22.00 8.87
N PHE A 370 3.28 -23.32 8.99
CA PHE A 370 2.06 -24.09 8.79
C PHE A 370 1.76 -24.89 10.05
N ASN A 371 0.48 -25.00 10.39
CA ASN A 371 -0.02 -25.80 11.51
C ASN A 371 -1.29 -26.51 11.05
N THR A 372 -1.22 -27.82 10.98
CA THR A 372 -2.32 -28.73 10.65
C THR A 372 -2.71 -29.59 11.86
N THR A 373 -2.33 -29.20 13.08
CA THR A 373 -2.65 -29.91 14.33
C THR A 373 -4.14 -29.82 14.69
N ASP A 374 -4.86 -28.90 14.06
CA ASP A 374 -6.31 -28.77 14.16
C ASP A 374 -7.07 -29.86 13.40
N GLN A 375 -6.38 -30.72 12.64
CA GLN A 375 -6.98 -31.78 11.82
C GLN A 375 -6.19 -33.09 11.83
N THR A 376 -6.86 -34.20 11.49
CA THR A 376 -6.24 -35.53 11.32
C THR A 376 -5.91 -35.75 9.84
N LEU A 377 -4.64 -36.05 9.53
CA LEU A 377 -4.22 -36.40 8.17
C LEU A 377 -4.37 -37.93 7.96
N LEU A 378 -5.19 -38.32 6.98
CA LEU A 378 -5.51 -39.75 6.72
C LEU A 378 -4.57 -40.42 5.69
N GLY A 379 -3.84 -39.63 4.90
CA GLY A 379 -3.00 -40.12 3.81
C GLY A 379 -2.67 -39.03 2.81
N ALA A 380 -2.00 -39.38 1.71
CA ALA A 380 -1.65 -38.45 0.64
C ALA A 380 -2.21 -38.91 -0.72
N VAL A 381 -2.66 -37.95 -1.53
CA VAL A 381 -2.97 -38.17 -2.96
C VAL A 381 -1.74 -37.81 -3.78
N SER A 382 -1.08 -38.82 -4.33
CA SER A 382 0.07 -38.66 -5.21
C SER A 382 -0.35 -38.74 -6.68
N VAL A 383 0.03 -37.72 -7.46
CA VAL A 383 -0.20 -37.66 -8.90
C VAL A 383 1.11 -37.80 -9.71
N GLY A 384 2.19 -38.24 -9.07
CA GLY A 384 3.52 -38.38 -9.68
C GLY A 384 4.44 -39.25 -8.86
N ASP A 385 5.74 -39.20 -9.16
CA ASP A 385 6.77 -39.90 -8.41
C ASP A 385 7.99 -38.98 -8.19
N ALA A 386 8.30 -38.74 -6.92
CA ALA A 386 9.45 -37.93 -6.54
C ALA A 386 10.78 -38.63 -6.84
N ALA A 387 10.85 -39.96 -6.73
CA ALA A 387 12.07 -40.72 -7.01
C ALA A 387 12.45 -40.65 -8.49
N SER A 388 11.46 -40.79 -9.38
CA SER A 388 11.63 -40.64 -10.82
C SER A 388 11.53 -39.20 -11.33
N LYS A 389 11.30 -38.22 -10.45
CA LYS A 389 11.09 -36.79 -10.77
C LYS A 389 9.98 -36.55 -11.80
N THR A 390 8.96 -37.39 -11.81
CA THR A 390 7.80 -37.25 -12.71
C THR A 390 6.66 -36.58 -11.96
N TYR A 391 6.14 -35.48 -12.51
CA TYR A 391 5.07 -34.71 -11.89
C TYR A 391 3.95 -34.46 -12.89
N ARG A 392 2.72 -34.37 -12.39
CA ARG A 392 1.55 -33.97 -13.19
C ARG A 392 1.10 -32.59 -12.78
N GLN A 393 0.78 -31.79 -13.79
CA GLN A 393 0.01 -30.56 -13.56
C GLN A 393 -1.43 -30.94 -13.24
N ILE A 394 -1.96 -30.38 -12.16
CA ILE A 394 -3.38 -30.51 -11.82
C ILE A 394 -4.08 -29.32 -12.47
N THR A 395 -4.92 -29.59 -13.47
CA THR A 395 -5.61 -28.56 -14.26
C THR A 395 -7.09 -28.48 -13.89
N ASN A 396 -7.75 -27.38 -14.27
CA ASN A 396 -9.16 -27.13 -13.98
C ASN A 396 -9.50 -27.14 -12.47
N VAL A 397 -8.54 -26.75 -11.64
CA VAL A 397 -8.73 -26.52 -10.21
C VAL A 397 -9.46 -25.19 -10.06
N ALA A 398 -10.63 -25.20 -9.41
CA ALA A 398 -11.34 -23.98 -9.03
C ALA A 398 -10.57 -23.21 -7.96
N ASP A 399 -10.80 -21.90 -7.86
CA ASP A 399 -10.15 -21.08 -6.84
C ASP A 399 -10.58 -21.52 -5.44
N GLY A 400 -9.60 -21.81 -4.58
CA GLY A 400 -9.84 -22.25 -3.21
C GLY A 400 -10.48 -21.16 -2.35
N THR A 401 -11.46 -21.52 -1.54
CA THR A 401 -12.18 -20.60 -0.63
C THR A 401 -12.03 -21.02 0.84
N GLY A 402 -11.81 -22.31 1.10
CA GLY A 402 -11.46 -22.85 2.41
C GLY A 402 -9.95 -22.94 2.62
N GLN A 403 -9.52 -23.13 3.88
CA GLN A 403 -8.10 -23.20 4.25
C GLN A 403 -7.40 -24.46 3.72
N GLN A 404 -8.15 -25.51 3.37
CA GLN A 404 -7.64 -26.79 2.87
C GLN A 404 -7.77 -26.94 1.35
N ASP A 405 -8.34 -25.96 0.66
CA ASP A 405 -8.49 -25.99 -0.79
C ASP A 405 -7.13 -25.78 -1.48
N ALA A 406 -6.95 -26.40 -2.64
CA ALA A 406 -5.79 -26.13 -3.47
C ALA A 406 -5.85 -24.70 -4.02
N VAL A 407 -4.73 -23.98 -3.95
CA VAL A 407 -4.61 -22.61 -4.46
C VAL A 407 -4.25 -22.64 -5.95
N THR A 408 -4.96 -21.88 -6.78
CA THR A 408 -4.64 -21.76 -8.21
C THR A 408 -3.49 -20.78 -8.45
N VAL A 409 -2.81 -20.91 -9.60
CA VAL A 409 -1.77 -19.93 -10.01
C VAL A 409 -2.32 -18.52 -10.09
N ARG A 410 -3.62 -18.33 -10.42
CA ARG A 410 -4.27 -17.01 -10.45
C ARG A 410 -4.39 -16.41 -9.06
N GLN A 411 -4.81 -17.19 -8.07
CA GLN A 411 -4.89 -16.73 -6.67
C GLN A 411 -3.49 -16.39 -6.15
N LEU A 412 -2.49 -17.23 -6.44
CA LEU A 412 -1.11 -16.96 -6.07
C LEU A 412 -0.56 -15.71 -6.76
N ALA A 413 -0.82 -15.54 -8.06
CA ALA A 413 -0.42 -14.34 -8.80
C ALA A 413 -1.12 -13.09 -8.27
N GLY A 414 -2.41 -13.16 -7.95
CA GLY A 414 -3.15 -12.07 -7.31
C GLY A 414 -2.60 -11.72 -5.93
N ALA A 415 -2.27 -12.72 -5.11
CA ALA A 415 -1.63 -12.52 -3.81
C ALA A 415 -0.24 -11.87 -3.97
N LEU A 416 0.59 -12.35 -4.91
CA LEU A 416 1.90 -11.77 -5.22
C LEU A 416 1.80 -10.33 -5.74
N GLN A 417 0.81 -10.03 -6.58
CA GLN A 417 0.55 -8.67 -7.07
C GLN A 417 0.06 -7.74 -5.96
N SER A 418 -0.66 -8.23 -4.95
CA SER A 418 -1.05 -7.43 -3.78
C SER A 418 0.16 -6.92 -2.98
N PHE A 419 1.29 -7.62 -2.99
CA PHE A 419 2.53 -7.15 -2.35
C PHE A 419 3.27 -6.08 -3.15
N ALA A 420 2.94 -5.89 -4.43
CA ALA A 420 3.54 -4.85 -5.28
C ALA A 420 2.86 -3.48 -5.14
N VAL A 421 1.70 -3.38 -4.47
CA VAL A 421 0.89 -2.12 -4.42
C VAL A 421 0.48 -1.72 -3.01
N THR A 422 0.76 -2.52 -1.97
CA THR A 422 0.38 -2.17 -0.59
C THR A 422 1.57 -1.75 0.25
N THR A 423 1.39 -0.60 0.91
CA THR A 423 2.34 0.03 1.83
C THR A 423 2.77 -0.95 2.92
N THR A 424 4.08 -1.18 3.08
CA THR A 424 4.60 -1.95 4.22
C THR A 424 4.51 -1.10 5.49
N LYS A 425 4.49 -1.74 6.67
CA LYS A 425 4.46 -1.03 7.96
C LYS A 425 5.59 0.01 8.00
N TYR A 426 5.25 1.28 8.27
CA TYR A 426 6.12 2.48 8.27
C TYR A 426 6.38 3.16 6.91
N PHE A 427 6.05 2.55 5.76
CA PHE A 427 6.25 3.15 4.44
C PHE A 427 4.93 3.30 3.69
N HIS A 428 4.31 4.47 3.81
CA HIS A 428 3.01 4.76 3.20
C HIS A 428 3.12 5.86 2.13
N ALA A 429 2.78 5.53 0.88
CA ALA A 429 2.56 6.49 -0.19
C ALA A 429 1.11 6.36 -0.68
N ASN A 430 0.31 7.41 -0.53
CA ASN A 430 -1.08 7.43 -0.98
C ASN A 430 -1.17 8.04 -2.38
N SER A 431 -1.09 7.21 -3.43
CA SER A 431 -1.18 7.67 -4.82
C SER A 431 -1.65 6.56 -5.76
N THR A 432 -2.30 6.95 -6.85
CA THR A 432 -2.66 6.09 -7.99
C THR A 432 -1.82 6.36 -9.23
N ALA A 433 -0.89 7.31 -9.17
CA ALA A 433 0.02 7.65 -10.26
C ALA A 433 1.14 6.61 -10.41
N VAL A 434 1.95 6.75 -11.47
CA VAL A 434 3.11 5.90 -11.74
C VAL A 434 4.06 5.90 -10.53
N ASP A 435 4.65 4.74 -10.25
CA ASP A 435 5.60 4.54 -9.16
C ASP A 435 6.87 5.40 -9.30
N SER A 436 7.63 5.50 -8.22
CA SER A 436 8.97 6.05 -8.20
C SER A 436 9.94 5.22 -9.06
N LEU A 437 10.98 5.88 -9.57
CA LEU A 437 12.04 5.27 -10.36
C LEU A 437 13.42 5.66 -9.81
N ALA A 438 14.09 4.71 -9.16
CA ALA A 438 15.48 4.81 -8.71
C ALA A 438 16.40 4.21 -9.79
N VAL A 439 16.93 5.05 -10.69
CA VAL A 439 17.82 4.62 -11.79
C VAL A 439 19.28 4.66 -11.39
N GLY A 440 19.71 5.69 -10.63
CA GLY A 440 21.10 5.84 -10.19
C GLY A 440 21.53 4.70 -9.27
N ALA A 441 22.82 4.35 -9.30
CA ALA A 441 23.37 3.35 -8.40
C ALA A 441 23.21 3.80 -6.94
N GLU A 442 22.80 2.89 -6.04
CA GLU A 442 22.59 3.20 -4.61
C GLU A 442 21.61 4.36 -4.34
N SER A 443 20.68 4.64 -5.27
CA SER A 443 19.72 5.72 -5.14
C SER A 443 18.46 5.34 -4.36
N VAL A 444 17.77 6.35 -3.80
CA VAL A 444 16.51 6.22 -3.08
C VAL A 444 15.45 7.08 -3.75
N ALA A 445 14.41 6.46 -4.30
CA ALA A 445 13.25 7.16 -4.84
C ALA A 445 12.00 6.78 -4.04
N VAL A 446 11.27 7.77 -3.51
CA VAL A 446 10.09 7.56 -2.67
C VAL A 446 8.98 8.55 -3.07
N GLY A 447 7.84 8.02 -3.50
CA GLY A 447 6.66 8.82 -3.87
C GLY A 447 6.28 8.66 -5.33
N PRO A 448 5.04 9.03 -5.72
CA PRO A 448 4.61 8.89 -7.11
C PRO A 448 5.45 9.77 -8.03
N THR A 449 5.74 9.27 -9.23
CA THR A 449 6.45 9.96 -10.32
C THR A 449 7.82 10.53 -9.95
N THR A 450 8.37 10.17 -8.78
CA THR A 450 9.71 10.54 -8.35
C THR A 450 10.74 9.84 -9.24
N VAL A 451 11.72 10.58 -9.78
CA VAL A 451 12.77 10.01 -10.63
C VAL A 451 14.14 10.40 -10.07
N VAL A 452 14.99 9.40 -9.80
CA VAL A 452 16.32 9.60 -9.25
C VAL A 452 17.33 8.96 -10.18
N ASN A 453 17.92 9.77 -11.06
CA ASN A 453 18.88 9.34 -12.07
C ASN A 453 20.34 9.42 -11.59
N GLY A 454 20.65 10.33 -10.66
CA GLY A 454 21.98 10.49 -10.10
C GLY A 454 22.35 9.35 -9.13
N ASP A 455 23.59 8.87 -9.23
CA ASP A 455 24.16 7.90 -8.29
C ASP A 455 24.16 8.45 -6.87
N ASN A 456 23.89 7.62 -5.87
CA ASN A 456 23.74 8.00 -4.46
C ASN A 456 22.68 9.10 -4.22
N GLY A 457 21.79 9.34 -5.18
CA GLY A 457 20.76 10.37 -5.10
C GLY A 457 19.58 10.00 -4.19
N VAL A 458 18.91 11.01 -3.64
CA VAL A 458 17.71 10.84 -2.79
C VAL A 458 16.57 11.72 -3.29
N GLY A 459 15.55 11.09 -3.86
CA GLY A 459 14.30 11.72 -4.28
C GLY A 459 13.14 11.32 -3.37
N ILE A 460 12.46 12.28 -2.76
CA ILE A 460 11.30 12.03 -1.90
C ILE A 460 10.19 13.04 -2.18
N GLY A 461 9.02 12.57 -2.63
CA GLY A 461 7.83 13.39 -2.85
C GLY A 461 7.31 13.32 -4.28
N ASN A 462 6.06 13.75 -4.48
CA ASN A 462 5.36 13.65 -5.76
C ASN A 462 6.10 14.41 -6.88
N GLY A 463 6.64 13.68 -7.85
CA GLY A 463 7.39 14.24 -8.98
C GLY A 463 8.73 14.88 -8.63
N ALA A 464 9.36 14.51 -7.50
CA ALA A 464 10.73 14.94 -7.21
C ALA A 464 11.73 14.35 -8.22
N ILE A 465 12.70 15.15 -8.67
CA ILE A 465 13.67 14.78 -9.71
C ILE A 465 15.09 15.01 -9.20
N VAL A 466 15.91 13.96 -9.25
CA VAL A 466 17.37 14.08 -9.18
C VAL A 466 17.91 13.71 -10.55
N ASP A 467 18.53 14.65 -11.25
CA ASP A 467 19.04 14.47 -12.61
C ASP A 467 20.24 13.51 -12.64
N ALA A 468 20.56 12.95 -13.82
CA ALA A 468 21.70 12.07 -14.02
C ALA A 468 23.03 12.78 -13.76
N THR A 469 23.05 14.10 -13.95
CA THR A 469 24.20 14.97 -13.63
C THR A 469 24.30 15.35 -12.16
N ALA A 470 23.42 14.80 -11.30
CA ALA A 470 23.38 15.08 -9.86
C ALA A 470 23.76 13.87 -8.99
N PRO A 471 25.00 13.32 -9.10
CA PRO A 471 25.47 12.35 -8.12
C PRO A 471 25.47 12.98 -6.71
N GLY A 472 24.99 12.23 -5.72
CA GLY A 472 24.77 12.70 -4.35
C GLY A 472 23.63 13.73 -4.21
N GLY A 473 22.89 14.01 -5.28
CA GLY A 473 21.85 15.02 -5.29
C GLY A 473 20.63 14.64 -4.44
N VAL A 474 20.02 15.63 -3.80
CA VAL A 474 18.86 15.44 -2.92
C VAL A 474 17.70 16.30 -3.40
N ALA A 475 16.55 15.70 -3.69
CA ALA A 475 15.32 16.38 -4.06
C ALA A 475 14.17 15.91 -3.17
N ILE A 476 13.71 16.77 -2.25
CA ILE A 476 12.65 16.44 -1.28
C ILE A 476 11.52 17.48 -1.37
N GLY A 477 10.34 17.05 -1.75
CA GLY A 477 9.15 17.89 -1.93
C GLY A 477 8.42 17.61 -3.24
N GLN A 478 7.21 18.15 -3.39
CA GLN A 478 6.47 18.05 -4.66
C GLN A 478 7.25 18.81 -5.74
N ALA A 479 7.57 18.15 -6.86
CA ALA A 479 8.29 18.74 -7.99
C ALA A 479 9.64 19.42 -7.60
N ALA A 480 10.28 18.97 -6.51
CA ALA A 480 11.63 19.42 -6.17
C ALA A 480 12.62 18.88 -7.21
N SER A 481 13.61 19.67 -7.61
CA SER A 481 14.57 19.31 -8.66
C SER A 481 16.01 19.62 -8.28
N SER A 482 16.86 18.60 -8.31
CA SER A 482 18.32 18.70 -8.13
C SER A 482 19.01 18.30 -9.42
N ALA A 483 19.74 19.22 -10.06
CA ALA A 483 20.25 19.02 -11.43
C ALA A 483 21.77 18.88 -11.56
N GLN A 484 22.56 19.11 -10.50
CA GLN A 484 24.02 19.00 -10.55
C GLN A 484 24.58 18.29 -9.31
N ALA A 485 25.85 17.90 -9.36
CA ALA A 485 26.52 17.15 -8.30
C ALA A 485 26.38 17.85 -6.94
N ASP A 486 26.04 17.05 -5.91
CA ASP A 486 25.84 17.50 -4.53
C ASP A 486 24.81 18.62 -4.34
N ALA A 487 23.92 18.82 -5.32
CA ALA A 487 22.85 19.82 -5.21
C ALA A 487 21.72 19.32 -4.29
N ILE A 488 21.15 20.24 -3.50
CA ILE A 488 20.11 19.95 -2.51
C ILE A 488 18.91 20.84 -2.75
N ALA A 489 17.79 20.27 -3.16
CA ALA A 489 16.49 20.92 -3.31
C ALA A 489 15.51 20.38 -2.26
N LEU A 490 15.08 21.23 -1.32
CA LEU A 490 14.15 20.89 -0.24
C LEU A 490 12.97 21.86 -0.21
N GLY A 491 11.80 21.40 -0.66
CA GLY A 491 10.55 22.18 -0.69
C GLY A 491 9.75 21.96 -1.97
N SER A 492 8.46 22.33 -1.94
CA SER A 492 7.59 22.24 -3.12
C SER A 492 8.11 23.15 -4.24
N GLY A 493 8.47 22.59 -5.40
CA GLY A 493 9.03 23.32 -6.53
C GLY A 493 10.41 23.93 -6.28
N ALA A 494 11.14 23.48 -5.24
CA ALA A 494 12.51 23.93 -5.01
C ALA A 494 13.44 23.41 -6.12
N THR A 495 14.34 24.26 -6.62
CA THR A 495 15.21 23.93 -7.75
C THR A 495 16.66 24.29 -7.45
N ALA A 496 17.53 23.29 -7.38
CA ALA A 496 18.96 23.44 -7.20
C ALA A 496 19.69 23.01 -8.49
N THR A 497 20.03 23.97 -9.36
CA THR A 497 20.65 23.68 -10.67
C THR A 497 22.16 23.86 -10.70
N GLY A 498 22.76 24.45 -9.66
CA GLY A 498 24.21 24.58 -9.56
C GLY A 498 24.86 23.39 -8.85
N ALA A 499 26.12 23.08 -9.17
CA ALA A 499 26.89 22.10 -8.40
C ALA A 499 27.08 22.62 -6.96
N GLN A 500 26.94 21.74 -5.96
CA GLN A 500 26.99 22.07 -4.53
C GLN A 500 26.00 23.16 -4.11
N SER A 501 24.92 23.36 -4.88
CA SER A 501 23.93 24.40 -4.59
C SER A 501 22.86 23.91 -3.61
N VAL A 502 22.28 24.83 -2.83
CA VAL A 502 21.26 24.50 -1.83
C VAL A 502 20.04 25.40 -2.03
N ALA A 503 18.91 24.82 -2.43
CA ALA A 503 17.62 25.48 -2.51
C ALA A 503 16.67 24.92 -1.46
N GLN A 504 16.36 25.71 -0.42
CA GLN A 504 15.46 25.31 0.66
C GLN A 504 14.28 26.27 0.78
N GLY A 505 13.06 25.74 0.63
CA GLY A 505 11.80 26.50 0.68
C GLY A 505 10.98 26.31 -0.59
N ALA A 506 9.67 26.57 -0.51
CA ALA A 506 8.79 26.45 -1.66
C ALA A 506 9.22 27.41 -2.79
N ASN A 507 9.45 26.88 -3.99
CA ASN A 507 9.94 27.61 -5.16
C ASN A 507 11.28 28.34 -4.94
N ALA A 508 12.10 27.90 -3.99
CA ALA A 508 13.46 28.42 -3.84
C ALA A 508 14.31 27.98 -5.05
N VAL A 509 15.19 28.85 -5.55
CA VAL A 509 16.03 28.59 -6.72
C VAL A 509 17.49 28.89 -6.39
N ALA A 510 18.34 27.88 -6.46
CA ALA A 510 19.79 28.02 -6.36
C ALA A 510 20.40 27.65 -7.73
N ALA A 511 20.64 28.66 -8.56
CA ALA A 511 20.83 28.48 -10.00
C ALA A 511 22.29 28.19 -10.41
N SER A 512 23.25 28.59 -9.59
CA SER A 512 24.69 28.62 -9.91
C SER A 512 25.53 27.81 -8.93
N VAL A 513 26.78 27.51 -9.30
CA VAL A 513 27.72 26.74 -8.45
C VAL A 513 27.89 27.40 -7.09
N GLY A 514 27.82 26.61 -6.01
CA GLY A 514 27.98 27.09 -4.63
C GLY A 514 26.87 28.03 -4.14
N SER A 515 25.83 28.25 -4.96
CA SER A 515 24.75 29.18 -4.61
C SER A 515 23.81 28.59 -3.55
N VAL A 516 23.36 29.42 -2.62
CA VAL A 516 22.46 29.02 -1.52
C VAL A 516 21.24 29.92 -1.51
N ALA A 517 20.05 29.34 -1.60
CA ALA A 517 18.77 30.03 -1.55
C ALA A 517 17.90 29.39 -0.46
N ILE A 518 17.66 30.12 0.64
CA ILE A 518 16.89 29.63 1.80
C ILE A 518 15.72 30.60 2.06
N GLY A 519 14.49 30.12 1.85
CA GLY A 519 13.26 30.88 2.00
C GLY A 519 12.31 30.66 0.81
N SER A 520 11.00 30.81 1.02
CA SER A 520 10.02 30.65 -0.06
C SER A 520 10.27 31.68 -1.18
N GLY A 521 10.46 31.21 -2.41
CA GLY A 521 10.77 32.06 -3.56
C GLY A 521 12.12 32.78 -3.49
N ALA A 522 13.01 32.40 -2.57
CA ALA A 522 14.38 32.90 -2.54
C ALA A 522 15.13 32.50 -3.82
N ARG A 523 15.94 33.38 -4.37
CA ARG A 523 16.68 33.15 -5.61
C ARG A 523 18.15 33.52 -5.45
N SER A 524 19.02 32.53 -5.55
CA SER A 524 20.46 32.74 -5.66
C SER A 524 20.91 32.39 -7.08
N ASN A 525 21.13 33.41 -7.91
CA ASN A 525 21.32 33.24 -9.35
C ASN A 525 22.79 33.23 -9.79
N ALA A 526 23.71 33.56 -8.90
CA ALA A 526 25.12 33.74 -9.21
C ALA A 526 26.02 32.80 -8.39
N THR A 527 27.26 32.63 -8.86
CA THR A 527 28.26 31.77 -8.20
C THR A 527 28.54 32.26 -6.77
N ASP A 528 28.56 31.34 -5.82
CA ASP A 528 28.83 31.60 -4.39
C ASP A 528 27.92 32.65 -3.75
N ALA A 529 26.74 32.90 -4.33
CA ALA A 529 25.78 33.87 -3.82
C ALA A 529 24.85 33.24 -2.77
N LEU A 530 24.43 34.04 -1.78
CA LEU A 530 23.53 33.61 -0.70
C LEU A 530 22.27 34.48 -0.67
N ALA A 531 21.11 33.88 -0.88
CA ALA A 531 19.81 34.49 -0.69
C ALA A 531 19.11 33.86 0.54
N LEU A 532 19.04 34.60 1.65
CA LEU A 532 18.45 34.13 2.91
C LEU A 532 17.24 34.98 3.28
N GLY A 533 16.03 34.46 3.04
CA GLY A 533 14.75 35.11 3.34
C GLY A 533 13.72 34.90 2.23
N ALA A 534 12.43 34.98 2.55
CA ALA A 534 11.35 34.85 1.56
C ALA A 534 11.48 35.92 0.46
N GLY A 535 11.58 35.49 -0.80
CA GLY A 535 11.79 36.38 -1.94
C GLY A 535 13.12 37.14 -1.97
N ALA A 536 14.09 36.78 -1.12
CA ALA A 536 15.45 37.34 -1.20
C ALA A 536 16.08 36.95 -2.54
N SER A 537 16.84 37.86 -3.15
CA SER A 537 17.42 37.66 -4.48
C SER A 537 18.88 38.09 -4.53
N ALA A 538 19.79 37.12 -4.56
CA ALA A 538 21.22 37.34 -4.73
C ALA A 538 21.61 37.08 -6.19
N THR A 539 21.85 38.15 -6.94
CA THR A 539 21.98 38.14 -8.41
C THR A 539 23.42 38.34 -8.89
N LEU A 540 24.36 38.60 -7.98
CA LEU A 540 25.76 38.92 -8.28
C LEU A 540 26.66 37.91 -7.58
N ALA A 541 27.83 37.61 -8.16
CA ALA A 541 28.74 36.62 -7.59
C ALA A 541 29.23 37.05 -6.20
N ASN A 542 29.37 36.09 -5.28
CA ASN A 542 29.76 36.29 -3.87
C ASN A 542 28.86 37.26 -3.07
N SER A 543 27.67 37.62 -3.57
CA SER A 543 26.79 38.56 -2.87
C SER A 543 25.86 37.84 -1.88
N VAL A 544 25.43 38.56 -0.84
CA VAL A 544 24.53 38.05 0.19
C VAL A 544 23.29 38.94 0.26
N ALA A 545 22.13 38.42 -0.14
CA ALA A 545 20.83 39.03 0.11
C ALA A 545 20.26 38.48 1.44
N LEU A 546 20.23 39.31 2.48
CA LEU A 546 19.82 38.91 3.83
C LEU A 546 18.50 39.57 4.23
N GLY A 547 17.48 38.75 4.50
CA GLY A 547 16.13 39.16 4.85
C GLY A 547 15.15 39.09 3.69
N ALA A 548 13.85 39.00 4.02
CA ALA A 548 12.79 38.91 3.02
C ALA A 548 12.78 40.10 2.06
N GLY A 549 12.71 39.81 0.75
CA GLY A 549 12.72 40.81 -0.33
C GLY A 549 14.02 41.57 -0.52
N SER A 550 15.10 41.24 0.18
CA SER A 550 16.41 41.87 -0.05
C SER A 550 16.94 41.50 -1.43
N LEU A 551 17.50 42.46 -2.14
CA LEU A 551 18.02 42.29 -3.51
C LEU A 551 19.43 42.87 -3.57
N THR A 552 20.42 42.04 -3.91
CA THR A 552 21.77 42.55 -4.16
C THR A 552 21.78 43.29 -5.49
N THR A 553 22.38 44.47 -5.51
CA THR A 553 22.47 45.33 -6.70
C THR A 553 23.90 45.75 -7.00
N VAL A 554 24.82 45.51 -6.06
CA VAL A 554 26.23 45.85 -6.15
C VAL A 554 27.04 44.54 -6.13
N GLY A 555 27.89 44.34 -7.13
CA GLY A 555 28.75 43.16 -7.22
C GLY A 555 30.09 43.35 -6.51
N ALA A 556 31.08 42.55 -6.91
CA ALA A 556 32.47 42.80 -6.55
C ALA A 556 32.92 44.19 -7.04
N LEU A 557 33.64 44.92 -6.19
CA LEU A 557 34.22 46.23 -6.51
C LEU A 557 35.72 46.12 -6.34
N THR A 558 36.50 46.67 -7.26
CA THR A 558 37.96 46.67 -7.16
C THR A 558 38.50 48.09 -7.19
N ASN A 559 39.57 48.32 -6.42
CA ASN A 559 40.33 49.56 -6.42
C ASN A 559 39.50 50.83 -6.17
N TYR A 560 38.46 50.74 -5.33
CA TYR A 560 37.62 51.89 -4.98
C TYR A 560 38.22 52.67 -3.80
N ILE A 561 38.04 53.98 -3.81
CA ILE A 561 38.51 54.85 -2.73
C ILE A 561 37.42 54.90 -1.67
N ALA A 562 37.68 54.29 -0.52
CA ALA A 562 36.81 54.38 0.65
C ALA A 562 37.12 55.67 1.43
N TYR A 563 36.09 56.35 1.92
CA TYR A 563 36.26 57.56 2.71
C TYR A 563 37.10 57.29 3.97
N GLY A 564 38.12 58.13 4.19
CA GLY A 564 38.99 58.04 5.36
C GLY A 564 40.11 56.99 5.28
N LEU A 565 40.21 56.23 4.18
CA LEU A 565 41.29 55.26 3.94
C LEU A 565 42.25 55.77 2.85
N SER A 566 43.55 55.64 3.10
CA SER A 566 44.60 56.10 2.17
C SER A 566 44.97 55.06 1.10
N THR A 567 44.57 53.80 1.29
CA THR A 567 44.81 52.71 0.34
C THR A 567 43.51 52.32 -0.35
N PRO A 568 43.49 52.13 -1.69
CA PRO A 568 42.32 51.62 -2.39
C PRO A 568 41.85 50.29 -1.83
N GLN A 569 40.52 50.09 -1.82
CA GLN A 569 39.86 48.91 -1.28
C GLN A 569 39.30 48.05 -2.42
N SER A 570 39.13 46.76 -2.13
CA SER A 570 38.42 45.81 -3.00
C SER A 570 37.41 45.03 -2.17
N SER A 571 36.21 44.84 -2.70
CA SER A 571 35.15 44.03 -2.12
C SER A 571 34.91 42.79 -2.98
N ALA A 572 34.79 41.63 -2.35
CA ALA A 572 34.39 40.39 -3.01
C ALA A 572 32.91 40.40 -3.44
N GLY A 573 32.04 41.16 -2.75
CA GLY A 573 30.61 41.23 -3.01
C GLY A 573 29.85 42.11 -2.01
N GLU A 574 28.57 42.35 -2.27
CA GLU A 574 27.68 43.12 -1.38
C GLU A 574 26.98 42.21 -0.36
N VAL A 575 26.80 42.68 0.87
CA VAL A 575 25.79 42.17 1.80
C VAL A 575 24.62 43.15 1.84
N ASN A 576 23.50 42.83 1.18
CA ASN A 576 22.30 43.66 1.14
C ASN A 576 21.28 43.19 2.18
N VAL A 577 20.98 44.05 3.16
CA VAL A 577 20.01 43.76 4.24
C VAL A 577 18.63 44.42 4.02
N GLY A 578 18.42 45.09 2.88
CA GLY A 578 17.27 45.96 2.64
C GLY A 578 17.20 47.14 3.63
N ASN A 579 16.01 47.71 3.82
CA ASN A 579 15.77 48.83 4.74
C ASN A 579 15.62 48.35 6.19
N ARG A 580 16.67 47.72 6.74
CA ARG A 580 16.68 47.16 8.09
C ARG A 580 17.71 47.85 8.98
N GLN A 581 17.36 48.03 10.25
CA GLN A 581 18.32 48.45 11.26
C GLN A 581 19.25 47.28 11.60
N ILE A 582 20.56 47.51 11.57
CA ILE A 582 21.55 46.57 12.08
C ILE A 582 21.85 46.98 13.52
N THR A 583 21.41 46.17 14.49
CA THR A 583 21.56 46.44 15.92
C THR A 583 22.59 45.52 16.55
N GLY A 584 23.08 45.87 17.74
CA GLY A 584 24.12 45.07 18.42
C GLY A 584 25.55 45.27 17.89
N LEU A 585 25.78 46.31 17.08
CA LEU A 585 27.13 46.66 16.61
C LEU A 585 27.98 47.22 17.75
N ALA A 586 29.06 46.50 18.09
CA ALA A 586 30.14 47.05 18.90
C ALA A 586 30.81 48.23 18.17
N ALA A 587 31.46 49.12 18.93
CA ALA A 587 32.19 50.25 18.34
C ALA A 587 33.34 49.75 17.47
N GLY A 588 33.41 50.21 16.21
CA GLY A 588 34.45 49.86 15.25
C GLY A 588 35.83 50.38 15.69
N LYS A 589 36.89 49.62 15.41
CA LYS A 589 38.28 49.94 15.77
C LYS A 589 39.16 50.13 14.54
N ASN A 590 38.94 49.36 13.49
CA ASN A 590 39.67 49.43 12.23
C ASN A 590 38.92 50.29 11.20
N GLY A 591 39.63 50.74 10.15
CA GLY A 591 39.03 51.57 9.09
C GLY A 591 37.94 50.88 8.25
N SER A 592 37.87 49.55 8.28
CA SER A 592 36.85 48.75 7.58
C SER A 592 35.66 48.34 8.47
N ASP A 593 35.70 48.68 9.76
CA ASP A 593 34.62 48.30 10.68
C ASP A 593 33.40 49.20 10.50
N ALA A 594 32.21 48.66 10.74
CA ALA A 594 31.00 49.47 10.76
C ALA A 594 31.00 50.41 11.98
N VAL A 595 30.62 51.67 11.74
CA VAL A 595 30.49 52.70 12.79
C VAL A 595 29.11 52.58 13.43
N ASN A 596 29.05 52.48 14.75
CA ASN A 596 27.77 52.51 15.46
C ASN A 596 27.36 53.97 15.84
N VAL A 597 26.11 54.17 16.23
CA VAL A 597 25.57 55.51 16.54
C VAL A 597 26.34 56.20 17.67
N SER A 598 26.82 55.46 18.68
CA SER A 598 27.57 56.05 19.80
C SER A 598 28.90 56.69 19.39
N GLN A 599 29.59 56.12 18.39
CA GLN A 599 30.82 56.72 17.83
C GLN A 599 30.51 58.00 17.07
N LEU A 600 29.43 58.00 16.28
CA LEU A 600 28.97 59.19 15.55
C LEU A 600 28.52 60.29 16.51
N ASP A 601 27.77 59.97 17.55
CA ASP A 601 27.34 60.91 18.59
C ASP A 601 28.54 61.50 19.33
N SER A 602 29.57 60.69 19.63
CA SER A 602 30.79 61.19 20.24
C SER A 602 31.49 62.23 19.35
N VAL A 603 31.58 61.96 18.04
CA VAL A 603 32.14 62.92 17.08
C VAL A 603 31.27 64.18 16.97
N ALA A 604 29.95 64.02 16.94
CA ALA A 604 29.00 65.14 16.89
C ALA A 604 29.13 66.05 18.11
N ASN A 605 29.21 65.47 19.31
CA ASN A 605 29.39 66.22 20.56
C ASN A 605 30.73 66.95 20.63
N GLN A 606 31.81 66.31 20.15
CA GLN A 606 33.13 66.96 20.03
C GLN A 606 33.08 68.15 19.06
N LEU A 607 32.43 67.99 17.90
CA LEU A 607 32.27 69.06 16.92
C LEU A 607 31.45 70.24 17.48
N THR A 608 30.33 69.96 18.16
CA THR A 608 29.53 70.99 18.84
C THR A 608 30.38 71.77 19.84
N THR A 609 31.19 71.07 20.65
CA THR A 609 32.09 71.72 21.62
C THR A 609 33.09 72.65 20.93
N LEU A 610 33.73 72.20 19.85
CA LEU A 610 34.67 73.00 19.06
C LEU A 610 34.01 74.25 18.46
N ILE A 611 32.79 74.12 17.93
CA ILE A 611 32.03 75.25 17.38
C ILE A 611 31.74 76.27 18.48
N THR A 612 31.25 75.83 19.64
CA THR A 612 30.95 76.70 20.78
C THR A 612 32.19 77.46 21.26
N GLN A 613 33.35 76.79 21.35
CA GLN A 613 34.61 77.45 21.73
C GLN A 613 35.08 78.51 20.72
N ARG A 614 34.85 78.27 19.43
CA ARG A 614 35.24 79.22 18.37
C ARG A 614 34.32 80.44 18.34
N THR A 615 33.02 80.28 18.58
CA THR A 615 32.08 81.41 18.66
C THR A 615 32.26 82.24 19.93
N SER A 616 32.63 81.63 21.07
CA SER A 616 32.91 82.39 22.30
C SER A 616 34.19 83.24 22.23
N ASN A 617 35.21 82.80 21.48
CA ASN A 617 36.48 83.51 21.36
C ASN A 617 36.47 84.70 20.37
N LEU A 618 35.46 84.83 19.52
CA LEU A 618 35.41 85.90 18.50
C LEU A 618 34.66 87.18 18.94
N GLY A 619 34.06 87.22 20.14
CA GLY A 619 33.19 88.34 20.55
C GLY A 619 33.22 88.72 22.03
N SER A 620 34.13 88.20 22.85
CA SER A 620 34.17 88.51 24.28
C SER A 620 35.56 88.95 24.70
N TYR A 621 35.76 90.27 24.85
CA TYR A 621 36.73 90.76 25.82
C TYR A 621 36.20 90.36 27.19
N THR A 622 36.57 89.17 27.65
CA THR A 622 36.22 88.70 29.00
C THR A 622 36.91 89.61 30.00
N THR A 623 36.23 90.67 30.45
CA THR A 623 36.53 91.21 31.77
C THR A 623 36.12 90.14 32.75
N ASN A 624 36.98 89.82 33.72
CA ASN A 624 36.65 89.01 34.88
C ASN A 624 36.15 89.93 36.01
N PRO A 625 34.86 90.32 36.12
CA PRO A 625 34.35 90.93 37.32
C PRO A 625 33.49 89.93 38.12
N ILE A 626 33.77 89.88 39.40
CA ILE A 626 32.92 89.38 40.47
C ILE A 626 31.67 90.28 40.54
N GLY A 627 30.58 89.91 39.85
CA GLY A 627 29.31 90.65 39.84
C GLY A 627 28.33 90.20 38.76
N THR A 628 27.05 90.52 38.91
CA THR A 628 25.95 90.12 37.99
C THR A 628 26.29 90.44 36.53
N ASN A 629 26.58 89.40 35.76
CA ASN A 629 27.15 89.44 34.42
C ASN A 629 26.09 89.90 33.39
N VAL A 630 25.89 91.21 33.26
CA VAL A 630 25.07 91.80 32.20
C VAL A 630 25.98 92.02 31.00
N THR A 631 25.66 91.45 29.84
CA THR A 631 26.46 91.60 28.62
C THR A 631 26.59 93.08 28.21
N PRO A 632 27.79 93.55 27.80
CA PRO A 632 27.94 94.89 27.23
C PRO A 632 26.99 95.09 26.03
N GLY A 633 26.32 96.24 25.94
CA GLY A 633 25.38 96.60 24.88
C GLY A 633 25.92 97.69 23.96
N SER A 634 26.53 97.32 22.84
CA SER A 634 26.92 98.23 21.76
C SER A 634 25.79 98.34 20.72
N THR A 635 24.78 99.16 20.99
CA THR A 635 23.58 99.29 20.13
C THR A 635 23.67 100.44 19.12
N GLY A 636 24.59 101.38 19.30
CA GLY A 636 24.84 102.44 18.32
C GLY A 636 25.60 101.93 17.09
N ALA A 637 25.40 102.57 15.93
CA ALA A 637 26.19 102.26 14.74
C ALA A 637 27.68 102.58 14.98
N ASN A 638 28.59 101.65 14.65
CA ASN A 638 30.04 101.77 14.93
C ASN A 638 30.38 102.02 16.42
N SER A 639 29.55 101.52 17.34
CA SER A 639 29.78 101.66 18.79
C SER A 639 30.61 100.50 19.36
N SER A 640 31.24 100.73 20.52
CA SER A 640 31.98 99.69 21.25
C SER A 640 31.67 99.75 22.75
N ALA A 641 31.32 98.61 23.35
CA ALA A 641 31.02 98.50 24.78
C ALA A 641 31.88 97.40 25.41
N GLY A 642 32.57 97.72 26.51
CA GLY A 642 33.46 96.81 27.23
C GLY A 642 33.27 96.90 28.75
N GLY A 643 32.97 95.77 29.39
CA GLY A 643 32.67 95.66 30.83
C GLY A 643 31.20 95.33 31.11
N SER A 644 30.94 94.60 32.20
CA SER A 644 29.58 94.15 32.57
C SER A 644 28.62 95.34 32.67
N GLY A 645 27.52 95.30 31.93
CA GLY A 645 26.50 96.36 31.89
C GLY A 645 26.92 97.66 31.20
N ALA A 646 28.07 97.70 30.50
CA ALA A 646 28.46 98.86 29.70
C ALA A 646 27.50 99.03 28.51
N VAL A 647 27.05 100.26 28.23
CA VAL A 647 26.10 100.58 27.15
C VAL A 647 26.68 101.67 26.27
N ALA A 648 26.99 101.34 25.02
CA ALA A 648 27.41 102.27 23.99
C ALA A 648 26.26 102.39 22.96
N SER A 649 25.31 103.28 23.21
CA SER A 649 24.08 103.40 22.43
C SER A 649 24.09 104.56 21.43
N GLY A 650 25.00 105.53 21.57
CA GLY A 650 25.20 106.55 20.56
C GLY A 650 25.94 106.02 19.32
N SER A 651 25.70 106.58 18.13
CA SER A 651 26.55 106.27 16.97
C SER A 651 28.00 106.67 17.25
N ASN A 652 28.97 105.87 16.80
CA ASN A 652 30.41 106.08 17.03
C ASN A 652 30.79 106.22 18.51
N SER A 653 29.99 105.70 19.44
CA SER A 653 30.22 105.81 20.89
C SER A 653 31.12 104.70 21.43
N THR A 654 31.82 104.99 22.54
CA THR A 654 32.69 104.04 23.23
C THR A 654 32.39 104.03 24.72
N ALA A 655 31.97 102.90 25.28
CA ALA A 655 31.72 102.71 26.71
C ALA A 655 32.67 101.65 27.27
N VAL A 656 33.54 102.02 28.21
CA VAL A 656 34.53 101.11 28.82
C VAL A 656 34.48 101.23 30.35
N GLY A 657 34.03 100.16 31.02
CA GLY A 657 33.87 100.08 32.47
C GLY A 657 32.52 99.49 32.86
N ASN A 658 32.43 98.81 34.01
CA ASN A 658 31.17 98.23 34.49
C ASN A 658 30.10 99.33 34.64
N GLY A 659 28.94 99.15 34.00
CA GLY A 659 27.83 100.11 34.04
C GLY A 659 28.13 101.47 33.39
N SER A 660 29.18 101.60 32.58
CA SER A 660 29.46 102.82 31.80
C SER A 660 28.40 103.04 30.72
N LEU A 661 27.99 104.29 30.48
CA LEU A 661 26.97 104.68 29.52
C LEU A 661 27.47 105.76 28.57
N ALA A 662 27.70 105.40 27.30
CA ALA A 662 28.01 106.33 26.21
C ALA A 662 26.80 106.42 25.26
N SER A 663 25.86 107.31 25.57
CA SER A 663 24.60 107.44 24.83
C SER A 663 24.58 108.59 23.82
N GLY A 664 25.51 109.55 23.93
CA GLY A 664 25.65 110.62 22.93
C GLY A 664 26.33 110.12 21.65
N ASN A 665 25.99 110.71 20.49
CA ASN A 665 26.71 110.43 19.24
C ASN A 665 28.17 110.91 19.35
N GLY A 666 29.15 110.07 19.02
CA GLY A 666 30.58 110.34 19.17
C GLY A 666 31.06 110.42 20.63
N SER A 667 30.23 109.98 21.59
CA SER A 667 30.55 110.07 23.02
C SER A 667 31.49 108.96 23.49
N THR A 668 32.30 109.25 24.51
CA THR A 668 33.22 108.29 25.11
C THR A 668 33.08 108.28 26.64
N ALA A 669 32.65 107.17 27.21
CA ALA A 669 32.52 106.96 28.66
C ALA A 669 33.57 105.93 29.13
N ILE A 670 34.53 106.36 29.96
CA ILE A 670 35.62 105.51 30.45
C ILE A 670 35.65 105.54 31.98
N GLY A 671 35.39 104.41 32.63
CA GLY A 671 35.31 104.25 34.09
C GLY A 671 34.03 103.54 34.54
N VAL A 672 34.04 102.94 35.73
CA VAL A 672 32.84 102.27 36.28
C VAL A 672 31.73 103.31 36.50
N GLY A 673 30.54 103.09 35.95
CA GLY A 673 29.39 104.00 36.07
C GLY A 673 29.58 105.38 35.44
N SER A 674 30.57 105.59 34.57
CA SER A 674 30.73 106.86 33.87
C SER A 674 29.60 107.07 32.86
N THR A 675 29.13 108.31 32.69
CA THR A 675 28.03 108.66 31.78
C THR A 675 28.46 109.79 30.84
N ALA A 676 28.52 109.49 29.55
CA ALA A 676 28.73 110.45 28.47
C ALA A 676 27.47 110.49 27.60
N SER A 677 26.58 111.44 27.90
CA SER A 677 25.25 111.54 27.30
C SER A 677 25.10 112.67 26.27
N GLY A 678 25.98 113.68 26.31
CA GLY A 678 26.10 114.73 25.31
C GLY A 678 26.78 114.24 24.01
N GLY A 679 26.51 114.91 22.89
CA GLY A 679 27.18 114.60 21.62
C GLY A 679 28.65 115.02 21.65
N ASN A 680 29.55 114.20 21.10
CA ASN A 680 31.00 114.41 21.08
C ASN A 680 31.59 114.71 22.48
N SER A 681 30.99 114.19 23.55
CA SER A 681 31.48 114.39 24.92
C SER A 681 32.37 113.22 25.36
N THR A 682 33.22 113.45 26.35
CA THR A 682 34.05 112.41 26.95
C THR A 682 33.93 112.47 28.47
N ALA A 683 33.44 111.41 29.11
CA ALA A 683 33.42 111.27 30.56
C ALA A 683 34.51 110.29 31.00
N ILE A 684 35.51 110.77 31.75
CA ILE A 684 36.70 110.00 32.16
C ILE A 684 36.74 109.89 33.68
N GLY A 685 36.81 108.67 34.18
CA GLY A 685 36.85 108.33 35.61
C GLY A 685 35.53 107.72 36.11
N THR A 686 35.61 106.94 37.20
CA THR A 686 34.46 106.27 37.82
C THR A 686 33.35 107.26 38.17
N GLY A 687 32.12 107.05 37.70
CA GLY A 687 30.99 107.95 38.00
C GLY A 687 31.12 109.38 37.44
N SER A 688 32.06 109.64 36.52
CA SER A 688 32.11 110.92 35.81
C SER A 688 30.86 111.12 34.96
N ASN A 689 30.33 112.34 34.92
CA ASN A 689 29.10 112.67 34.20
C ASN A 689 29.29 114.00 33.48
N ASP A 690 29.07 114.02 32.17
CA ASP A 690 29.11 115.24 31.34
C ASP A 690 27.93 116.19 31.58
N GLY A 691 26.93 115.76 32.36
CA GLY A 691 25.73 116.52 32.65
C GLY A 691 24.87 116.76 31.40
N GLY A 692 25.01 115.92 30.36
CA GLY A 692 24.32 116.06 29.08
C GLY A 692 24.88 117.13 28.15
N ARG A 693 26.03 117.72 28.48
CA ARG A 693 26.65 118.78 27.67
C ARG A 693 27.43 118.17 26.50
N SER A 694 27.21 118.69 25.29
CA SER A 694 27.97 118.30 24.11
C SER A 694 29.33 119.00 24.03
N ASN A 695 30.32 118.37 23.39
CA ASN A 695 31.68 118.90 23.17
C ASN A 695 32.45 119.26 24.46
N VAL A 696 32.38 118.40 25.48
CA VAL A 696 33.11 118.61 26.74
C VAL A 696 33.89 117.36 27.14
N VAL A 697 34.95 117.56 27.92
CA VAL A 697 35.62 116.48 28.67
C VAL A 697 35.28 116.63 30.15
N ALA A 698 34.54 115.68 30.70
CA ALA A 698 34.15 115.61 32.09
C ALA A 698 35.06 114.62 32.84
N VAL A 699 35.85 115.13 33.79
CA VAL A 699 36.71 114.31 34.66
C VAL A 699 36.06 114.00 36.02
N GLY A 700 34.81 114.43 36.23
CA GLY A 700 34.04 114.26 37.46
C GLY A 700 32.55 114.44 37.20
N SER A 701 31.76 114.54 38.26
CA SER A 701 30.36 114.97 38.20
C SER A 701 30.19 116.33 38.91
N ALA A 702 28.99 116.92 38.85
CA ALA A 702 28.69 118.16 39.57
C ALA A 702 28.92 118.03 41.09
N ASP A 703 28.63 116.85 41.66
CA ASP A 703 28.72 116.59 43.10
C ASP A 703 30.07 115.96 43.51
N SER A 704 30.86 115.49 42.54
CA SER A 704 32.14 114.83 42.77
C SER A 704 33.15 115.22 41.69
N ALA A 705 33.62 116.48 41.76
CA ALA A 705 34.70 116.97 40.92
C ALA A 705 36.03 116.27 41.24
N ARG A 706 36.88 116.12 40.21
CA ARG A 706 38.23 115.59 40.37
C ARG A 706 39.27 116.66 40.07
N GLN A 707 40.39 116.57 40.78
CA GLN A 707 41.54 117.39 40.47
C GLN A 707 42.22 116.89 39.19
N VAL A 708 42.54 117.83 38.31
CA VAL A 708 43.46 117.59 37.19
C VAL A 708 44.84 118.02 37.65
N VAL A 709 45.69 117.04 37.97
CA VAL A 709 47.08 117.27 38.41
C VAL A 709 48.05 117.11 37.24
N ASN A 710 49.29 117.59 37.42
CA ASN A 710 50.34 117.59 36.38
C ASN A 710 50.00 118.43 35.13
N VAL A 711 49.19 119.48 35.30
CA VAL A 711 48.93 120.47 34.24
C VAL A 711 50.14 121.40 34.11
N ALA A 712 50.90 121.26 33.02
CA ALA A 712 51.97 122.18 32.67
C ALA A 712 51.44 123.62 32.50
N ALA A 713 52.32 124.62 32.58
CA ALA A 713 51.90 126.00 32.35
C ALA A 713 51.40 126.17 30.90
N GLY A 714 50.18 126.69 30.74
CA GLY A 714 49.60 126.96 29.43
C GLY A 714 50.45 127.96 28.64
N THR A 715 50.67 127.68 27.36
CA THR A 715 51.48 128.49 26.45
C THR A 715 50.65 129.09 25.30
N GLN A 716 49.48 128.52 25.03
CA GLN A 716 48.52 128.98 24.03
C GLN A 716 47.21 129.41 24.71
N GLY A 717 46.42 130.27 24.05
CA GLY A 717 45.20 130.85 24.65
C GLY A 717 44.08 129.85 24.99
N THR A 718 44.17 128.61 24.50
CA THR A 718 43.21 127.52 24.77
C THR A 718 43.74 126.49 25.76
N ASP A 719 44.96 126.64 26.25
CA ASP A 719 45.54 125.72 27.22
C ASP A 719 44.88 125.92 28.60
N ALA A 720 44.80 124.85 29.39
CA ALA A 720 44.35 124.96 30.77
C ALA A 720 45.37 125.75 31.60
N VAL A 721 44.90 126.72 32.38
CA VAL A 721 45.74 127.50 33.30
C VAL A 721 45.98 126.70 34.57
N ASN A 722 47.24 126.50 34.94
CA ASN A 722 47.56 125.85 36.21
C ASN A 722 47.58 126.86 37.38
N VAL A 723 47.51 126.36 38.61
CA VAL A 723 47.44 127.22 39.81
C VAL A 723 48.69 128.09 39.97
N ASN A 724 49.85 127.65 39.48
CA ASN A 724 51.07 128.46 39.51
C ASN A 724 50.96 129.72 38.63
N GLN A 725 50.36 129.61 37.44
CA GLN A 725 50.10 130.76 36.56
C GLN A 725 49.09 131.73 37.18
N LEU A 726 48.04 131.23 37.83
CA LEU A 726 47.09 132.08 38.56
C LEU A 726 47.75 132.79 39.74
N ASN A 727 48.58 132.08 40.51
CA ASN A 727 49.34 132.66 41.61
C ASN A 727 50.32 133.74 41.10
N ALA A 728 50.94 133.55 39.93
CA ALA A 728 51.80 134.57 39.33
C ALA A 728 51.03 135.86 39.01
N VAL A 729 49.82 135.75 38.43
CA VAL A 729 48.93 136.90 38.19
C VAL A 729 48.50 137.55 39.50
N SER A 730 48.12 136.76 40.51
CA SER A 730 47.73 137.26 41.84
C SER A 730 48.88 138.03 42.53
N ASN A 731 50.11 137.53 42.42
CA ASN A 731 51.30 138.18 42.96
C ASN A 731 51.62 139.48 42.22
N GLN A 732 51.51 139.49 40.89
CA GLN A 732 51.68 140.70 40.08
C GLN A 732 50.65 141.77 40.45
N PHE A 733 49.38 141.39 40.61
CA PHE A 733 48.31 142.30 41.04
C PHE A 733 48.58 142.89 42.43
N THR A 734 49.04 142.07 43.38
CA THR A 734 49.40 142.51 44.73
C THR A 734 50.56 143.51 44.72
N GLN A 735 51.58 143.30 43.88
CA GLN A 735 52.71 144.23 43.73
C GLN A 735 52.29 145.56 43.12
N SER A 736 51.38 145.56 42.14
CA SER A 736 50.79 146.78 41.59
C SER A 736 50.04 147.59 42.64
N LEU A 737 49.23 146.93 43.49
CA LEU A 737 48.54 147.57 44.62
C LEU A 737 49.51 148.19 45.63
N ASN A 738 50.58 147.48 45.99
CA ASN A 738 51.61 148.01 46.89
C ASN A 738 52.33 149.23 46.31
N THR A 739 52.57 149.25 45.00
CA THR A 739 53.18 150.40 44.31
C THR A 739 52.28 151.64 44.39
N VAL A 740 50.98 151.48 44.14
CA VAL A 740 49.99 152.56 44.27
C VAL A 740 49.91 153.08 45.71
N ASN A 741 49.92 152.20 46.72
CA ASN A 741 49.91 152.61 48.13
C ASN A 741 51.16 153.41 48.53
N ASN A 742 52.34 153.03 48.03
CA ASN A 742 53.59 153.74 48.31
C ASN A 742 53.60 155.15 47.67
N GLN A 743 53.10 155.28 46.44
CA GLN A 743 52.95 156.58 45.78
C GLN A 743 52.00 157.51 46.55
N LEU A 744 50.89 156.97 47.06
CA LEU A 744 49.93 157.73 47.88
C LEU A 744 50.58 158.25 49.18
N THR A 745 51.42 157.44 49.82
CA THR A 745 52.14 157.80 51.05
C THR A 745 53.17 158.92 50.81
N GLN A 746 53.95 158.84 49.72
CA GLN A 746 54.92 159.89 49.36
C GLN A 746 54.25 161.24 49.05
N MET A 747 53.12 161.20 48.35
CA MET A 747 52.33 162.40 48.06
C MET A 747 51.81 163.06 49.35
N GLN A 748 51.41 162.25 50.34
CA GLN A 748 50.96 162.76 51.64
C GLN A 748 52.08 163.47 52.41
N GLN A 749 53.33 162.97 52.33
CA GLN A 749 54.50 163.62 52.92
C GLN A 749 54.88 164.93 52.23
N GLN A 750 54.82 165.00 50.89
CA GLN A 750 55.07 166.24 50.13
C GLN A 750 54.07 167.36 50.49
N ILE A 751 52.80 167.03 50.71
CA ILE A 751 51.77 168.00 51.11
C ILE A 751 52.08 168.59 52.49
N GLN A 752 52.45 167.76 53.46
CA GLN A 752 52.81 168.22 54.81
C GLN A 752 54.06 169.12 54.80
N GLN A 753 55.04 168.79 53.96
CA GLN A 753 56.26 169.59 53.81
C GLN A 753 55.96 170.96 53.20
N THR A 754 55.08 171.02 52.20
CA THR A 754 54.64 172.30 51.59
C THR A 754 53.87 173.18 52.58
N ASP A 755 53.00 172.59 53.40
CA ASP A 755 52.28 173.31 54.45
C ASP A 755 53.24 173.91 55.51
N SER A 756 54.28 173.17 55.91
CA SER A 756 55.32 173.70 56.82
C SER A 756 56.09 174.87 56.19
N MET A 757 56.51 174.72 54.93
CA MET A 757 57.24 175.78 54.21
C MET A 757 56.41 177.06 54.07
N ALA A 758 55.11 176.95 53.78
CA ALA A 758 54.22 178.10 53.68
C ALA A 758 54.09 178.83 55.02
N ARG A 759 53.95 178.09 56.13
CA ARG A 759 53.87 178.67 57.49
C ARG A 759 55.16 179.38 57.89
N GLU A 760 56.33 178.81 57.56
CA GLU A 760 57.64 179.43 57.79
C GLU A 760 57.76 180.78 57.05
N GLY A 761 57.37 180.86 55.77
CA GLY A 761 57.42 182.10 54.99
C GLY A 761 56.56 183.23 55.55
N ILE A 762 55.37 182.92 56.06
CA ILE A 762 54.48 183.91 56.69
C ILE A 762 55.09 184.43 58.00
N ALA A 763 55.65 183.54 58.84
CA ALA A 763 56.32 183.94 60.08
C ALA A 763 57.51 184.89 59.79
N ALA A 764 58.33 184.58 58.78
CA ALA A 764 59.48 185.41 58.36
C ALA A 764 59.06 186.82 57.96
N THR A 765 57.96 186.95 57.22
CA THR A 765 57.44 188.25 56.78
C THR A 765 56.85 189.04 57.94
N ALA A 766 56.12 188.38 58.86
CA ALA A 766 55.60 189.02 60.06
C ALA A 766 56.71 189.55 60.97
N ALA A 767 57.86 188.87 61.05
CA ALA A 767 59.00 189.34 61.83
C ALA A 767 59.58 190.63 61.25
N ILE A 768 59.62 190.78 59.92
CA ILE A 768 60.05 192.02 59.25
C ILE A 768 59.18 193.21 59.65
N ALA A 769 57.86 193.01 59.72
CA ALA A 769 56.93 194.08 60.08
C ALA A 769 57.10 194.59 61.52
N SER A 770 57.72 193.81 62.41
CA SER A 770 57.93 194.18 63.81
C SER A 770 59.21 194.96 64.09
N ILE A 771 59.99 195.31 63.05
CA ILE A 771 61.22 196.09 63.19
C ILE A 771 60.88 197.55 63.51
N PRO A 772 61.40 198.13 64.63
CA PRO A 772 61.13 199.51 65.00
C PRO A 772 61.55 200.52 63.93
N HIS A 773 60.86 201.67 63.91
CA HIS A 773 61.07 202.73 62.92
C HIS A 773 62.19 203.68 63.39
N MET A 774 63.00 204.20 62.48
CA MET A 774 64.07 205.16 62.81
C MET A 774 63.52 206.51 63.32
N ASP A 775 63.97 206.90 64.51
CA ASP A 775 63.61 208.16 65.20
C ASP A 775 63.94 209.43 64.39
N ARG A 776 63.28 210.53 64.74
CA ARG A 776 63.22 211.75 63.93
C ARG A 776 64.55 212.50 63.83
N ASP A 777 65.45 212.38 64.80
CA ASP A 777 66.71 213.13 64.86
C ASP A 777 67.95 212.26 64.59
N SER A 778 67.75 210.99 64.23
CA SER A 778 68.83 210.04 63.98
C SER A 778 69.04 209.79 62.48
N ASN A 779 70.30 209.66 62.06
CA ASN A 779 70.67 209.44 60.64
C ASN A 779 70.79 207.96 60.25
N PHE A 780 70.81 207.05 61.23
CA PHE A 780 70.90 205.61 61.02
C PHE A 780 70.21 204.86 62.16
N ALA A 781 69.47 203.78 61.85
CA ALA A 781 68.93 202.85 62.81
C ALA A 781 68.98 201.42 62.29
N MET A 782 69.23 200.48 63.18
CA MET A 782 69.11 199.05 62.91
C MET A 782 68.22 198.43 63.96
N GLY A 783 67.23 197.65 63.53
CA GLY A 783 66.28 196.98 64.41
C GLY A 783 66.18 195.50 64.09
N VAL A 784 65.85 194.72 65.12
CA VAL A 784 65.53 193.30 64.99
C VAL A 784 64.08 193.13 65.37
N GLY A 785 63.31 192.50 64.48
CA GLY A 785 61.93 192.11 64.71
C GLY A 785 61.84 190.60 64.90
N THR A 786 60.86 190.14 65.67
CA THR A 786 60.61 188.71 65.85
C THR A 786 59.11 188.46 65.76
N ALA A 787 58.70 187.38 65.11
CA ALA A 787 57.30 186.97 65.05
C ALA A 787 57.16 185.46 65.14
N SER A 788 55.98 185.01 65.56
CA SER A 788 55.60 183.60 65.48
C SER A 788 54.26 183.45 64.77
N PHE A 789 54.15 182.50 63.85
CA PHE A 789 52.91 182.16 63.16
C PHE A 789 52.67 180.65 63.21
N LEU A 790 51.57 180.24 63.86
CA LEU A 790 51.12 178.84 63.96
C LEU A 790 52.23 177.84 64.32
N GLY A 791 53.08 178.18 65.30
CA GLY A 791 54.17 177.34 65.80
C GLY A 791 55.53 177.56 65.14
N GLN A 792 55.58 178.21 63.96
CA GLN A 792 56.84 178.62 63.33
C GLN A 792 57.31 179.95 63.90
N LYS A 793 58.61 180.06 64.21
CA LYS A 793 59.23 181.26 64.78
C LYS A 793 60.20 181.87 63.79
N ALA A 794 60.18 183.19 63.72
CA ALA A 794 60.99 183.93 62.78
C ALA A 794 61.63 185.16 63.41
N MET A 795 62.78 185.52 62.87
CA MET A 795 63.52 186.72 63.21
C MET A 795 63.79 187.50 61.94
N ALA A 796 63.74 188.82 62.04
CA ALA A 796 64.08 189.70 60.95
C ALA A 796 65.03 190.79 61.43
N VAL A 797 65.94 191.19 60.57
CA VAL A 797 66.87 192.28 60.80
C VAL A 797 66.65 193.31 59.72
N GLY A 798 66.52 194.57 60.13
CA GLY A 798 66.30 195.67 59.23
C GLY A 798 67.21 196.83 59.54
N VAL A 799 67.77 197.41 58.51
CA VAL A 799 68.55 198.64 58.56
C VAL A 799 67.77 199.75 57.88
N GLN A 800 67.72 200.89 58.53
CA GLN A 800 67.08 202.10 58.04
C GLN A 800 68.11 203.23 58.09
N ALA A 801 68.28 203.95 56.99
CA ALA A 801 69.24 205.05 56.89
C ALA A 801 68.58 206.29 56.29
N ARG A 802 68.88 207.47 56.85
CA ARG A 802 68.42 208.75 56.31
C ARG A 802 69.45 209.24 55.30
N ILE A 803 69.07 209.29 54.03
CA ILE A 803 69.94 209.66 52.92
C ILE A 803 70.00 211.19 52.77
N THR A 804 68.86 211.85 52.94
CA THR A 804 68.71 213.32 52.98
C THR A 804 67.65 213.68 54.02
N GLU A 805 67.52 214.96 54.37
CA GLU A 805 66.55 215.43 55.39
C GLU A 805 65.11 214.91 55.16
N ASN A 806 64.76 214.65 53.89
CA ASN A 806 63.45 214.15 53.47
C ASN A 806 63.43 212.69 52.98
N LEU A 807 64.56 211.98 52.88
CA LEU A 807 64.61 210.61 52.31
C LEU A 807 65.17 209.58 53.30
N LYS A 808 64.39 208.52 53.57
CA LYS A 808 64.77 207.34 54.34
C LYS A 808 64.80 206.12 53.41
N ALA A 809 65.85 205.31 53.48
CA ALA A 809 65.88 203.99 52.84
C ALA A 809 65.83 202.91 53.93
N THR A 810 65.12 201.82 53.64
CA THR A 810 64.95 200.67 54.54
C THR A 810 65.26 199.39 53.79
N LEU A 811 65.98 198.47 54.43
CA LEU A 811 66.22 197.13 53.93
C LEU A 811 66.03 196.15 55.06
N ASN A 812 65.15 195.17 54.87
CA ASN A 812 64.78 194.19 55.86
C ASN A 812 64.97 192.77 55.31
N GLY A 813 65.47 191.86 56.14
CA GLY A 813 65.53 190.43 55.86
C GLY A 813 64.92 189.64 57.01
N GLY A 814 63.96 188.77 56.70
CA GLY A 814 63.29 187.87 57.63
C GLY A 814 63.66 186.41 57.37
N PHE A 815 63.83 185.65 58.45
CA PHE A 815 64.26 184.25 58.41
C PHE A 815 63.40 183.44 59.38
N SER A 816 62.82 182.34 58.90
CA SER A 816 62.05 181.38 59.70
C SER A 816 62.44 179.97 59.27
N GLY A 817 63.11 179.21 60.14
CA GLY A 817 63.62 177.89 59.79
C GLY A 817 64.52 177.93 58.55
N SER A 818 64.08 177.28 57.47
CA SER A 818 64.80 177.20 56.20
C SER A 818 64.40 178.30 55.20
N GLN A 819 63.26 178.96 55.43
CA GLN A 819 62.72 180.00 54.55
C GLN A 819 63.34 181.37 54.86
N ARG A 820 63.66 182.10 53.79
CA ARG A 820 64.26 183.43 53.83
C ARG A 820 63.43 184.39 52.98
N VAL A 821 63.12 185.55 53.53
CA VAL A 821 62.33 186.61 52.87
C VAL A 821 63.12 187.91 52.95
N VAL A 822 63.26 188.64 51.86
CA VAL A 822 63.98 189.92 51.82
C VAL A 822 63.06 190.98 51.24
N GLY A 823 63.00 192.15 51.87
CA GLY A 823 62.20 193.29 51.41
C GLY A 823 62.94 194.61 51.62
N GLY A 824 62.99 195.45 50.60
CA GLY A 824 63.55 196.81 50.67
C GLY A 824 62.52 197.86 50.29
N GLY A 825 62.61 199.04 50.87
CA GLY A 825 61.68 200.15 50.61
C GLY A 825 62.33 201.50 50.86
N MET A 826 61.87 202.53 50.15
CA MET A 826 62.30 203.91 50.35
C MET A 826 61.10 204.77 50.71
N LEU A 827 61.30 205.70 51.62
CA LEU A 827 60.26 206.54 52.18
C LEU A 827 60.72 208.00 52.18
N TYR A 828 59.99 208.83 51.45
CA TYR A 828 60.24 210.26 51.32
C TYR A 828 59.18 211.04 52.11
N GLN A 829 59.57 211.98 52.98
CA GLN A 829 58.68 212.76 53.86
C GLN A 829 58.79 214.25 53.54
N TRP A 830 57.68 214.96 53.40
CA TRP A 830 57.63 216.43 53.25
C TRP A 830 56.67 217.06 54.28
N LYS A 831 56.84 218.37 54.50
CA LYS A 831 55.86 219.26 55.14
C LYS A 831 54.99 219.92 54.08
#